data_AF-A0A9D2EPV2-F1
#
_entry.id   AF-A0A9D2EPV2-F1
#
_cell.length_a   1.000
_cell.length_b   1.000
_cell.length_c   1.000
_cell.angle_alpha   90.00
_cell.angle_beta   90.00
_cell.angle_gamma   90.00
#
_symmetry.space_group_name_H-M   'P 1'
#
loop_
_entity.id
_entity.type
_entity.pdbx_description
1 polymer ?
#
loop_
_entity_poly.entity_id
_entity_poly.type
_entity_poly.pdbx_seq_one_letter_code
_entity_poly.pdbx_strand_id
1 'polypeptide(L)'
;MPNSHPLRRGLVALLAALLAAAAVWMLCRWVGYDLQERLGNQPVYEILNDDYSQIIDLPEEGLTQEIPLRAGQAFYGVRLNFSTHGQLYKSGMIMVDVFAEDGTQIAQTAGNFLNIFDDTFTAFTVETPYIPEQDETLTIHLYNAVPWDGPLGLWASEGEVDGMPLYSGKGENTPLDATLAVQLVANYSGQWPTVLAQRLALPLAVAAFAAVLLALLHVPLALLVAVVGLALGFSFTRVTPALVAPDEYTHLAAAYELAGVWSGQQTTDENGKLLVRACDAPYFATKTGEIGVFAYKAQVQAAQDDAGGPNELTEVSEADAGQGSGNYWAQALGIWLARLQGKNFYTMLSYGRLANLLLYLILVTAAVALAPAALRGLFACVALLPMSLQLAGSLSPDGGVLGTVFLFTALCMALRTRPATRWQLVLLAVLAAAVAPAKAIYLPVILLCLAIPAEHLDPRRNAISPVISLRGATVRPGRLVQIAILLVAAVLWTITNLSELAYAARDMNRLLLLAGGVAVVVLLVLACALYLRLRKTPHGLRWFYGGTAAVILVAAVGGVYTLSHMGGGLAPDQLLQVHPNGDSIWTFSFGYICRNLPATVKLLLRTLPEQAGLWLQGLLGTTLGEPIVYRIDVSWLLGIGLLLALLVAALPIQEQKSLLARRTAWGTVGILACVVLAVFAAALNWTPINYQTLFGMQGRYLLPVLPLALLLVHNNRLVALRRSAAHGAVLTVAVLTLLTQLQGFSLYASWQPVS
;
A
#
# COMPACT_ATOMS: atom_id res chain seq x y z
N MET A 1 -12.45 -13.69 -47.91
CA MET A 1 -12.01 -15.03 -47.47
C MET A 1 -12.35 -15.24 -45.99
N PRO A 2 -13.50 -15.83 -45.65
CA PRO A 2 -13.89 -16.07 -44.26
C PRO A 2 -14.03 -17.57 -43.99
N ASN A 3 -13.02 -18.22 -43.41
CA ASN A 3 -13.11 -19.53 -42.72
C ASN A 3 -11.73 -20.01 -42.22
N SER A 4 -10.94 -19.13 -41.58
CA SER A 4 -9.84 -19.61 -40.72
C SER A 4 -10.40 -19.85 -39.30
N HIS A 5 -10.57 -21.14 -39.04
CA HIS A 5 -11.28 -21.79 -37.94
C HIS A 5 -11.09 -21.16 -36.54
N PRO A 6 -12.14 -21.11 -35.70
CA PRO A 6 -12.04 -20.75 -34.28
C PRO A 6 -10.95 -21.57 -33.55
N LEU A 7 -10.70 -22.80 -33.99
CA LEU A 7 -9.59 -23.65 -33.53
C LEU A 7 -8.20 -23.01 -33.76
N ARG A 8 -7.96 -22.39 -34.93
CA ARG A 8 -6.68 -21.72 -35.22
C ARG A 8 -6.47 -20.51 -34.32
N ARG A 9 -7.53 -19.73 -34.08
CA ARG A 9 -7.46 -18.58 -33.14
C ARG A 9 -7.21 -19.04 -31.71
N GLY A 10 -7.87 -20.11 -31.28
CA GLY A 10 -7.65 -20.73 -29.96
C GLY A 10 -6.22 -21.23 -29.79
N LEU A 11 -5.68 -21.94 -30.78
CA LEU A 11 -4.30 -22.44 -30.76
C LEU A 11 -3.27 -21.30 -30.73
N VAL A 12 -3.45 -20.25 -31.54
CA VAL A 12 -2.55 -19.09 -31.53
C VAL A 12 -2.60 -18.37 -30.17
N ALA A 13 -3.78 -18.20 -29.59
CA ALA A 13 -3.94 -17.58 -28.28
C ALA A 13 -3.27 -18.41 -27.17
N LEU A 14 -3.44 -19.73 -27.21
CA LEU A 14 -2.81 -20.66 -26.25
C LEU A 14 -1.29 -20.64 -26.37
N LEU A 15 -0.74 -20.72 -27.58
CA LEU A 15 0.70 -20.67 -27.82
C LEU A 15 1.29 -19.33 -27.35
N ALA A 16 0.64 -18.21 -27.68
CA ALA A 16 1.08 -16.89 -27.22
C ALA A 16 1.04 -16.77 -25.69
N ALA A 17 0.01 -17.32 -25.05
CA ALA A 17 -0.11 -17.33 -23.59
C ALA A 17 0.98 -18.19 -22.93
N LEU A 18 1.28 -19.37 -23.47
CA LEU A 18 2.37 -20.23 -22.99
C LEU A 18 3.73 -19.55 -23.14
N LEU A 19 3.99 -18.89 -24.27
CA LEU A 19 5.22 -18.13 -24.50
C LEU A 19 5.35 -16.95 -23.51
N ALA A 20 4.25 -16.23 -23.26
CA ALA A 20 4.24 -15.14 -22.27
C ALA A 20 4.53 -15.66 -20.86
N ALA A 21 3.92 -16.78 -20.46
CA ALA A 21 4.16 -17.42 -19.17
C ALA A 21 5.63 -17.86 -19.02
N ALA A 22 6.19 -18.51 -20.07
CA ALA A 22 7.58 -18.93 -20.10
C ALA A 22 8.55 -17.74 -20.03
N ALA A 23 8.27 -16.65 -20.75
CA ALA A 23 9.07 -15.43 -20.72
C ALA A 23 9.08 -14.80 -19.31
N VAL A 24 7.92 -14.72 -18.64
CA VAL A 24 7.83 -14.21 -17.27
C VAL A 24 8.55 -15.13 -16.28
N TRP A 25 8.45 -16.45 -16.45
CA TRP A 25 9.19 -17.40 -15.63
C TRP A 25 10.71 -17.19 -15.76
N MET A 26 11.23 -17.04 -16.98
CA MET A 26 12.64 -16.74 -17.21
C MET A 26 13.04 -15.37 -16.65
N LEU A 27 12.18 -14.37 -16.74
CA LEU A 27 12.41 -13.05 -16.14
C LEU A 27 12.51 -13.13 -14.62
N CYS A 28 11.66 -13.91 -13.95
CA CYS A 28 11.77 -14.13 -12.50
C CYS A 28 13.08 -14.83 -12.12
N ARG A 29 13.52 -15.81 -12.93
CA ARG A 29 14.84 -16.44 -12.75
C ARG A 29 15.98 -15.44 -12.93
N TRP A 30 15.88 -14.55 -13.92
CA TRP A 30 16.87 -13.48 -14.12
C TRP A 30 16.93 -12.52 -12.94
N VAL A 31 15.78 -12.08 -12.41
CA VAL A 31 15.73 -11.25 -11.20
C VAL A 31 16.34 -11.97 -10.01
N GLY A 32 16.06 -13.26 -9.84
CA GLY A 32 16.68 -14.09 -8.80
C GLY A 32 18.21 -14.14 -8.94
N TYR A 33 18.72 -14.36 -10.16
CA TYR A 33 20.16 -14.35 -10.45
C TYR A 33 20.80 -12.98 -10.13
N ASP A 34 20.22 -11.88 -10.61
CA ASP A 34 20.74 -10.52 -10.36
C ASP A 34 20.76 -10.18 -8.87
N LEU A 35 19.71 -10.55 -8.13
CA LEU A 35 19.68 -10.37 -6.68
C LEU A 35 20.67 -11.29 -5.96
N GLN A 36 20.87 -12.52 -6.45
CA GLN A 36 21.85 -13.45 -5.89
C GLN A 36 23.28 -12.91 -6.02
N GLU A 37 23.63 -12.31 -7.16
CA GLU A 37 24.94 -11.71 -7.39
C GLU A 37 25.22 -10.54 -6.44
N ARG A 38 24.19 -9.72 -6.17
CA ARG A 38 24.32 -8.54 -5.30
C ARG A 38 24.22 -8.84 -3.80
N LEU A 39 23.33 -9.76 -3.43
CA LEU A 39 22.88 -9.94 -2.06
C LEU A 39 23.11 -11.35 -1.52
N GLY A 40 23.61 -12.30 -2.32
CA GLY A 40 23.72 -13.71 -1.90
C GLY A 40 24.77 -14.00 -0.83
N ASN A 41 25.79 -13.13 -0.71
CA ASN A 41 26.88 -13.29 0.25
C ASN A 41 26.90 -12.18 1.29
N GLN A 42 25.74 -11.88 1.89
CA GLN A 42 25.60 -10.86 2.91
C GLN A 42 25.45 -11.54 4.28
N PRO A 43 26.49 -11.58 5.11
CA PRO A 43 26.41 -11.96 6.51
C PRO A 43 26.07 -10.77 7.42
N VAL A 44 25.43 -11.05 8.55
CA VAL A 44 25.22 -10.14 9.68
C VAL A 44 26.03 -10.69 10.85
N TYR A 45 26.86 -9.84 11.45
CA TYR A 45 27.81 -10.23 12.48
C TYR A 45 27.36 -9.75 13.86
N GLU A 46 27.54 -10.58 14.87
CA GLU A 46 27.47 -10.26 16.29
C GLU A 46 28.89 -10.39 16.85
N ILE A 47 29.40 -9.32 17.48
CA ILE A 47 30.75 -9.32 18.05
C ILE A 47 30.70 -10.11 19.35
N LEU A 48 31.56 -11.12 19.47
CA LEU A 48 31.73 -11.88 20.71
C LEU A 48 33.00 -11.47 21.43
N ASN A 49 34.10 -11.26 20.70
CA ASN A 49 35.34 -10.71 21.24
C ASN A 49 36.03 -9.80 20.21
N ASP A 50 36.19 -8.53 20.56
CA ASP A 50 36.97 -7.52 19.82
C ASP A 50 38.13 -6.92 20.63
N ASP A 51 38.40 -7.41 21.84
CA ASP A 51 39.54 -7.01 22.67
C ASP A 51 40.71 -7.98 22.43
N TYR A 52 41.49 -7.72 21.38
CA TYR A 52 42.63 -8.57 20.99
C TYR A 52 43.93 -7.76 20.89
N SER A 53 44.98 -8.26 21.55
CA SER A 53 46.30 -7.60 21.64
C SER A 53 47.47 -8.50 21.25
N GLN A 54 47.25 -9.81 21.10
CA GLN A 54 48.29 -10.78 20.75
C GLN A 54 47.91 -11.63 19.53
N ILE A 55 48.92 -12.24 18.90
CA ILE A 55 48.77 -13.18 17.78
C ILE A 55 49.18 -14.57 18.28
N ILE A 56 48.31 -15.55 18.07
CA ILE A 56 48.58 -16.97 18.34
C ILE A 56 48.73 -17.68 17.00
N ASP A 57 49.92 -18.23 16.76
CA ASP A 57 50.20 -19.02 15.56
C ASP A 57 49.43 -20.34 15.57
N LEU A 58 48.83 -20.68 14.42
CA LEU A 58 48.07 -21.90 14.21
C LEU A 58 49.03 -23.12 14.24
N PRO A 59 48.94 -24.00 15.23
CA PRO A 59 49.82 -25.16 15.35
C PRO A 59 49.39 -26.29 14.40
N GLU A 60 50.23 -27.32 14.23
CA GLU A 60 49.92 -28.47 13.35
C GLU A 60 48.62 -29.18 13.73
N GLU A 61 48.32 -29.29 15.02
CA GLU A 61 47.09 -29.91 15.53
C GLU A 61 45.87 -28.99 15.49
N GLY A 62 46.03 -27.71 15.12
CA GLY A 62 44.97 -26.72 15.07
C GLY A 62 44.67 -26.00 16.40
N LEU A 63 43.69 -25.10 16.39
CA LEU A 63 43.18 -24.40 17.56
C LEU A 63 41.69 -24.73 17.75
N THR A 64 41.25 -24.85 18.99
CA THR A 64 39.83 -25.04 19.33
C THR A 64 39.34 -23.90 20.20
N GLN A 65 38.30 -23.20 19.74
CA GLN A 65 37.63 -22.13 20.48
C GLN A 65 36.24 -22.60 20.92
N GLU A 66 35.93 -22.46 22.20
CA GLU A 66 34.57 -22.67 22.71
C GLU A 66 33.77 -21.36 22.69
N ILE A 67 32.51 -21.42 22.25
CA ILE A 67 31.62 -20.26 22.11
C ILE A 67 30.23 -20.59 22.66
N PRO A 68 29.69 -19.81 23.61
CA PRO A 68 28.32 -19.99 24.09
C PRO A 68 27.30 -19.57 23.03
N LEU A 69 26.24 -20.36 22.87
CA LEU A 69 25.10 -20.08 22.01
C LEU A 69 23.79 -20.23 22.78
N ARG A 70 22.93 -19.20 22.72
CA ARG A 70 21.65 -19.22 23.45
C ARG A 70 20.59 -20.04 22.70
N ALA A 71 19.66 -20.62 23.44
CA ALA A 71 18.47 -21.25 22.90
C ALA A 71 17.76 -20.34 21.88
N GLY A 72 17.51 -20.86 20.67
CA GLY A 72 16.86 -20.11 19.59
C GLY A 72 17.77 -19.12 18.82
N GLN A 73 19.04 -18.94 19.22
CA GLN A 73 19.99 -18.09 18.49
C GLN A 73 20.54 -18.83 17.25
N ALA A 74 20.47 -18.20 16.08
CA ALA A 74 20.95 -18.81 14.85
C ALA A 74 22.48 -18.70 14.70
N PHE A 75 23.12 -19.83 14.45
CA PHE A 75 24.53 -19.94 14.10
C PHE A 75 24.67 -20.22 12.60
N TYR A 76 25.13 -19.22 11.85
CA TYR A 76 25.49 -19.39 10.43
C TYR A 76 26.99 -19.57 10.21
N GLY A 77 27.80 -19.63 11.27
CA GLY A 77 29.25 -19.74 11.19
C GLY A 77 29.96 -18.70 12.02
N VAL A 78 31.27 -18.57 11.80
CA VAL A 78 32.14 -17.64 12.54
C VAL A 78 33.01 -16.83 11.61
N ARG A 79 33.41 -15.67 12.12
CA ARG A 79 34.39 -14.81 11.48
C ARG A 79 35.53 -14.54 12.45
N LEU A 80 36.74 -14.77 11.99
CA LEU A 80 37.95 -14.72 12.81
C LEU A 80 38.98 -13.79 12.17
N ASN A 81 39.74 -13.07 13.00
CA ASN A 81 40.78 -12.16 12.54
C ASN A 81 42.13 -12.88 12.38
N PHE A 82 42.60 -12.98 11.14
CA PHE A 82 43.86 -13.66 10.81
C PHE A 82 45.01 -12.67 10.68
N SER A 83 46.21 -13.09 11.07
CA SER A 83 47.46 -12.43 10.73
C SER A 83 48.30 -13.38 9.87
N THR A 84 48.69 -12.92 8.68
CA THR A 84 49.62 -13.64 7.82
C THR A 84 51.07 -13.25 8.12
N HIS A 85 51.30 -12.43 9.15
CA HIS A 85 52.60 -11.84 9.48
C HIS A 85 53.21 -11.10 8.28
N GLY A 86 52.37 -10.44 7.48
CA GLY A 86 52.76 -9.79 6.23
C GLY A 86 53.17 -10.74 5.09
N GLN A 87 52.94 -12.06 5.21
CA GLN A 87 53.26 -13.02 4.16
C GLN A 87 52.13 -13.20 3.14
N LEU A 88 52.51 -13.54 1.90
CA LEU A 88 51.61 -13.92 0.83
C LEU A 88 51.71 -15.43 0.57
N TYR A 89 50.61 -16.13 0.80
CA TYR A 89 50.52 -17.57 0.60
C TYR A 89 50.26 -17.93 -0.87
N LYS A 90 50.95 -18.97 -1.37
CA LYS A 90 50.75 -19.50 -2.73
C LYS A 90 49.66 -20.57 -2.81
N SER A 91 49.47 -21.30 -1.70
CA SER A 91 48.52 -22.38 -1.54
C SER A 91 48.33 -22.66 -0.05
N GLY A 92 47.16 -23.17 0.33
CA GLY A 92 46.82 -23.53 1.70
C GLY A 92 45.31 -23.57 1.87
N MET A 93 44.84 -24.40 2.81
CA MET A 93 43.42 -24.51 3.12
C MET A 93 43.23 -24.68 4.62
N ILE A 94 42.48 -23.77 5.22
CA ILE A 94 42.06 -23.89 6.62
C ILE A 94 40.69 -24.53 6.65
N MET A 95 40.52 -25.48 7.55
CA MET A 95 39.25 -26.12 7.84
C MET A 95 38.71 -25.56 9.16
N VAL A 96 37.42 -25.33 9.21
CA VAL A 96 36.69 -24.94 10.42
C VAL A 96 35.56 -25.94 10.62
N ASP A 97 35.75 -26.82 11.60
CA ASP A 97 34.76 -27.78 12.06
C ASP A 97 34.05 -27.22 13.29
N VAL A 98 32.73 -27.37 13.35
CA VAL A 98 31.92 -26.92 14.48
C VAL A 98 31.16 -28.10 15.04
N PHE A 99 31.26 -28.30 16.35
CA PHE A 99 30.57 -29.35 17.09
C PHE A 99 29.61 -28.73 18.10
N ALA A 100 28.45 -29.36 18.26
CA ALA A 100 27.52 -29.12 19.37
C ALA A 100 28.10 -29.70 20.67
N GLU A 101 27.49 -29.36 21.81
CA GLU A 101 27.97 -29.79 23.13
C GLU A 101 27.96 -31.33 23.29
N ASP A 102 27.07 -32.02 22.58
CA ASP A 102 26.99 -33.49 22.57
C ASP A 102 28.07 -34.18 21.69
N GLY A 103 28.95 -33.39 21.05
CA GLY A 103 30.00 -33.85 20.16
C GLY A 103 29.54 -34.09 18.71
N THR A 104 28.29 -33.79 18.38
CA THR A 104 27.78 -33.88 17.00
C THR A 104 28.38 -32.78 16.14
N GLN A 105 28.97 -33.14 15.00
CA GLN A 105 29.45 -32.15 14.03
C GLN A 105 28.27 -31.47 13.33
N ILE A 106 28.09 -30.17 13.58
CA ILE A 106 26.98 -29.38 13.03
C ILE A 106 27.38 -28.60 11.77
N ALA A 107 28.67 -28.29 11.61
CA ALA A 107 29.18 -27.63 10.41
C ALA A 107 30.62 -28.02 10.09
N GLN A 108 30.96 -27.94 8.81
CA GLN A 108 32.33 -28.03 8.29
C GLN A 108 32.46 -27.06 7.12
N THR A 109 33.46 -26.18 7.19
CA THR A 109 33.73 -25.19 6.15
C THR A 109 35.23 -25.09 5.88
N ALA A 110 35.58 -24.59 4.70
CA ALA A 110 36.97 -24.47 4.28
C ALA A 110 37.25 -23.07 3.70
N GLY A 111 38.42 -22.51 4.01
CA GLY A 111 38.90 -21.23 3.51
C GLY A 111 40.20 -21.40 2.74
N ASN A 112 40.25 -20.88 1.52
CA ASN A 112 41.50 -20.82 0.77
C ASN A 112 42.36 -19.67 1.31
N PHE A 113 43.64 -19.95 1.57
CA PHE A 113 44.58 -18.96 2.07
C PHE A 113 44.73 -17.74 1.14
N LEU A 114 44.46 -17.91 -0.16
CA LEU A 114 44.43 -16.81 -1.13
C LEU A 114 43.38 -15.74 -0.82
N ASN A 115 42.38 -16.08 0.00
CA ASN A 115 41.30 -15.19 0.42
C ASN A 115 41.45 -14.75 1.89
N ILE A 116 42.53 -15.15 2.56
CA ILE A 116 42.86 -14.71 3.92
C ILE A 116 43.86 -13.56 3.79
N PHE A 117 43.45 -12.38 4.27
CA PHE A 117 44.28 -11.18 4.23
C PHE A 117 44.85 -10.87 5.62
N ASP A 118 46.02 -10.25 5.62
CA ASP A 118 46.70 -9.85 6.85
C ASP A 118 45.84 -8.89 7.67
N ASP A 119 45.81 -9.09 8.98
CA ASP A 119 45.04 -8.36 9.99
C ASP A 119 43.58 -8.11 9.58
N THR A 120 42.96 -9.12 8.97
CA THR A 120 41.61 -9.02 8.43
C THR A 120 40.72 -10.17 8.90
N PHE A 121 39.50 -9.81 9.28
CA PHE A 121 38.45 -10.77 9.62
C PHE A 121 37.94 -11.55 8.39
N THR A 122 38.12 -12.86 8.41
CA THR A 122 37.64 -13.81 7.37
C THR A 122 36.48 -14.64 7.89
N ALA A 123 35.39 -14.73 7.11
CA ALA A 123 34.16 -15.41 7.52
C ALA A 123 34.07 -16.83 6.94
N PHE A 124 33.57 -17.75 7.76
CA PHE A 124 33.32 -19.14 7.45
C PHE A 124 31.84 -19.42 7.70
N THR A 125 31.04 -19.39 6.63
CA THR A 125 29.57 -19.44 6.72
C THR A 125 28.99 -20.74 6.19
N VAL A 126 27.87 -21.17 6.76
CA VAL A 126 27.03 -22.27 6.25
C VAL A 126 25.69 -21.73 5.72
N GLU A 127 25.07 -22.45 4.79
CA GLU A 127 23.78 -22.02 4.21
C GLU A 127 22.59 -22.24 5.15
N THR A 128 22.61 -23.35 5.89
CA THR A 128 21.55 -23.72 6.85
C THR A 128 22.07 -23.42 8.25
N PRO A 129 21.33 -22.63 9.06
CA PRO A 129 21.78 -22.33 10.40
C PRO A 129 21.64 -23.56 11.30
N TYR A 130 22.50 -23.63 12.31
CA TYR A 130 22.21 -24.39 13.51
C TYR A 130 21.48 -23.50 14.51
N ILE A 131 20.41 -24.00 15.13
CA ILE A 131 19.63 -23.28 16.15
C ILE A 131 19.42 -24.26 17.32
N PRO A 132 19.97 -23.98 18.51
CA PRO A 132 19.90 -24.89 19.63
C PRO A 132 18.56 -24.77 20.36
N GLU A 133 18.05 -25.87 20.92
CA GLU A 133 16.81 -25.86 21.72
C GLU A 133 17.04 -25.35 23.15
N GLN A 134 18.26 -25.46 23.65
CA GLN A 134 18.70 -25.03 24.98
C GLN A 134 20.00 -24.24 24.84
N ASP A 135 20.39 -23.50 25.87
CA ASP A 135 21.70 -22.87 25.89
C ASP A 135 22.77 -23.97 25.86
N GLU A 136 23.74 -23.86 24.96
CA GLU A 136 24.83 -24.83 24.82
C GLU A 136 26.14 -24.14 24.39
N THR A 137 27.26 -24.84 24.53
CA THR A 137 28.57 -24.35 24.09
C THR A 137 28.99 -25.06 22.82
N LEU A 138 29.25 -24.30 21.76
CA LEU A 138 29.79 -24.82 20.51
C LEU A 138 31.31 -24.91 20.57
N THR A 139 31.85 -26.01 20.06
CA THR A 139 33.30 -26.21 19.92
C THR A 139 33.71 -25.97 18.47
N ILE A 140 34.57 -24.97 18.23
CA ILE A 140 35.04 -24.58 16.90
C ILE A 140 36.50 -24.98 16.74
N HIS A 141 36.75 -26.01 15.95
CA HIS A 141 38.08 -26.52 15.67
C HIS A 141 38.60 -26.03 14.32
N LEU A 142 39.69 -25.27 14.36
CA LEU A 142 40.40 -24.71 13.21
C LEU A 142 41.69 -25.48 12.97
N TYR A 143 41.87 -26.04 11.79
CA TYR A 143 43.07 -26.82 11.49
C TYR A 143 43.47 -26.73 10.03
N ASN A 144 44.70 -27.13 9.75
CA ASN A 144 45.22 -27.19 8.40
C ASN A 144 44.82 -28.49 7.68
N ALA A 145 44.27 -28.40 6.47
CA ALA A 145 44.09 -29.55 5.60
C ALA A 145 45.25 -29.78 4.62
N VAL A 146 45.99 -28.74 4.24
CA VAL A 146 47.02 -28.80 3.18
C VAL A 146 48.32 -28.11 3.64
N PRO A 147 49.46 -28.80 3.62
CA PRO A 147 50.74 -28.20 4.00
C PRO A 147 51.02 -26.89 3.26
N TRP A 148 51.52 -25.90 3.97
CA TRP A 148 51.89 -24.60 3.42
C TRP A 148 53.21 -24.11 4.05
N ASP A 149 53.82 -23.09 3.45
CA ASP A 149 55.04 -22.45 3.96
C ASP A 149 54.71 -21.07 4.57
N GLY A 150 55.06 -20.83 5.83
CA GLY A 150 54.90 -19.53 6.53
C GLY A 150 54.05 -19.62 7.82
N PRO A 151 54.15 -18.66 8.76
CA PRO A 151 53.33 -18.64 9.98
C PRO A 151 51.95 -18.03 9.70
N LEU A 152 50.87 -18.78 9.95
CA LEU A 152 49.50 -18.24 9.95
C LEU A 152 49.05 -18.10 11.40
N GLY A 153 48.75 -16.89 11.84
CA GLY A 153 48.25 -16.61 13.18
C GLY A 153 46.81 -16.13 13.19
N LEU A 154 46.21 -16.16 14.38
CA LEU A 154 44.94 -15.50 14.68
C LEU A 154 45.13 -14.50 15.82
N TRP A 155 44.46 -13.37 15.70
CA TRP A 155 44.40 -12.38 16.78
C TRP A 155 43.59 -12.94 17.95
N ALA A 156 44.06 -12.67 19.17
CA ALA A 156 43.44 -13.11 20.41
C ALA A 156 43.65 -12.07 21.54
N SER A 157 42.80 -12.15 22.57
CA SER A 157 42.94 -11.41 23.83
C SER A 157 44.11 -11.94 24.65
N GLU A 158 44.69 -11.08 25.50
CA GLU A 158 45.49 -11.51 26.65
C GLU A 158 44.53 -11.91 27.78
N GLY A 159 44.36 -13.22 28.00
CA GLY A 159 43.40 -13.75 28.97
C GLY A 159 42.10 -14.26 28.35
N GLU A 160 41.42 -15.18 29.04
CA GLU A 160 40.09 -15.67 28.66
C GLU A 160 39.02 -14.57 28.81
N VAL A 161 38.15 -14.42 27.80
CA VAL A 161 37.03 -13.48 27.77
C VAL A 161 35.71 -14.24 27.87
N ASP A 162 34.85 -13.83 28.81
CA ASP A 162 33.44 -14.28 28.94
C ASP A 162 33.20 -15.80 28.92
N GLY A 163 34.13 -16.58 29.47
CA GLY A 163 33.95 -18.05 29.53
C GLY A 163 34.19 -18.74 28.18
N MET A 164 34.96 -18.12 27.28
CA MET A 164 35.29 -18.63 25.94
C MET A 164 36.75 -19.11 25.86
N PRO A 165 37.11 -20.26 26.46
CA PRO A 165 38.48 -20.76 26.47
C PRO A 165 38.96 -21.16 25.06
N LEU A 166 40.26 -20.95 24.83
CA LEU A 166 40.97 -21.39 23.63
C LEU A 166 41.87 -22.58 23.96
N TYR A 167 41.99 -23.54 23.06
CA TYR A 167 42.83 -24.72 23.22
C TYR A 167 43.75 -24.91 22.01
N SER A 168 44.94 -25.46 22.26
CA SER A 168 45.75 -26.06 21.20
C SER A 168 45.30 -27.49 20.93
N GLY A 169 45.10 -27.87 19.67
CA GLY A 169 44.56 -29.16 19.26
C GLY A 169 43.03 -29.24 19.40
N LYS A 170 42.50 -30.44 19.65
CA LYS A 170 41.04 -30.73 19.67
C LYS A 170 40.34 -30.51 21.02
N GLY A 171 40.89 -29.69 21.92
CA GLY A 171 40.24 -29.39 23.20
C GLY A 171 40.50 -30.39 24.35
N GLU A 172 41.34 -31.41 24.15
CA GLU A 172 41.76 -32.34 25.23
C GLU A 172 42.94 -31.80 26.08
N ASN A 173 43.47 -30.63 25.72
CA ASN A 173 44.66 -30.02 26.31
C ASN A 173 44.30 -28.96 27.37
N THR A 174 45.31 -28.44 28.08
CA THR A 174 45.10 -27.30 29.00
C THR A 174 44.72 -26.05 28.20
N PRO A 175 43.72 -25.26 28.63
CA PRO A 175 43.36 -24.02 27.96
C PRO A 175 44.56 -23.07 27.83
N LEU A 176 44.67 -22.43 26.67
CA LEU A 176 45.46 -21.23 26.48
C LEU A 176 44.71 -20.08 27.17
N ASP A 177 45.44 -19.24 27.91
CA ASP A 177 44.87 -18.07 28.59
C ASP A 177 44.62 -16.92 27.58
N ALA A 178 43.67 -17.16 26.67
CA ALA A 178 43.32 -16.31 25.54
C ALA A 178 41.94 -16.68 24.97
N THR A 179 41.32 -15.73 24.27
CA THR A 179 40.12 -15.94 23.44
C THR A 179 40.37 -15.34 22.07
N LEU A 180 40.04 -16.05 21.00
CA LEU A 180 40.22 -15.53 19.64
C LEU A 180 39.36 -14.28 19.40
N ALA A 181 39.85 -13.38 18.54
CA ALA A 181 39.06 -12.29 17.98
C ALA A 181 37.95 -12.88 17.09
N VAL A 182 36.74 -12.98 17.63
CA VAL A 182 35.66 -13.76 17.03
C VAL A 182 34.35 -12.98 16.94
N GLN A 183 33.71 -13.10 15.78
CA GLN A 183 32.37 -12.62 15.53
C GLN A 183 31.50 -13.79 15.09
N LEU A 184 30.32 -13.92 15.70
CA LEU A 184 29.29 -14.86 15.29
C LEU A 184 28.63 -14.35 14.01
N VAL A 185 28.40 -15.23 13.04
CA VAL A 185 27.52 -14.93 11.91
C VAL A 185 26.08 -15.20 12.34
N ALA A 186 25.40 -14.18 12.83
CA ALA A 186 24.04 -14.26 13.38
C ALA A 186 22.97 -14.39 12.28
N ASN A 187 23.24 -13.90 11.07
CA ASN A 187 22.35 -14.06 9.92
C ASN A 187 23.13 -14.14 8.62
N TYR A 188 22.64 -14.87 7.63
CA TYR A 188 23.27 -14.98 6.32
C TYR A 188 22.22 -15.08 5.21
N SER A 189 22.40 -14.29 4.14
CA SER A 189 21.46 -14.22 3.04
C SER A 189 21.52 -15.44 2.10
N GLY A 190 22.68 -16.08 1.92
CA GLY A 190 22.86 -17.29 1.12
C GLY A 190 22.04 -17.32 -0.18
N GLN A 191 21.25 -18.38 -0.39
CA GLN A 191 20.41 -18.56 -1.58
C GLN A 191 19.05 -17.86 -1.52
N TRP A 192 18.75 -17.13 -0.43
CA TRP A 192 17.43 -16.50 -0.23
C TRP A 192 16.99 -15.57 -1.36
N PRO A 193 17.85 -14.75 -1.98
CA PRO A 193 17.47 -13.95 -3.15
C PRO A 193 16.82 -14.79 -4.27
N THR A 194 17.42 -15.93 -4.59
CA THR A 194 16.93 -16.86 -5.61
C THR A 194 15.63 -17.53 -5.16
N VAL A 195 15.55 -18.00 -3.91
CA VAL A 195 14.36 -18.65 -3.34
C VAL A 195 13.15 -17.69 -3.37
N LEU A 196 13.36 -16.43 -2.98
CA LEU A 196 12.29 -15.43 -2.95
C LEU A 196 11.79 -15.08 -4.37
N ALA A 197 12.68 -14.92 -5.33
CA ALA A 197 12.30 -14.68 -6.72
C ALA A 197 11.51 -15.85 -7.34
N GLN A 198 11.89 -17.09 -7.02
CA GLN A 198 11.18 -18.29 -7.49
C GLN A 198 9.74 -18.37 -6.95
N ARG A 199 9.48 -17.89 -5.72
CA ARG A 199 8.13 -17.84 -5.15
C ARG A 199 7.17 -16.92 -5.93
N LEU A 200 7.70 -15.95 -6.68
CA LEU A 200 6.93 -15.05 -7.54
C LEU A 200 6.71 -15.61 -8.95
N ALA A 201 7.51 -16.58 -9.39
CA ALA A 201 7.50 -17.07 -10.78
C ALA A 201 6.14 -17.64 -11.20
N LEU A 202 5.55 -18.53 -10.38
CA LEU A 202 4.26 -19.14 -10.69
C LEU A 202 3.11 -18.13 -10.75
N PRO A 203 2.82 -17.30 -9.72
CA PRO A 203 1.69 -16.38 -9.78
C PRO A 203 1.81 -15.35 -10.92
N LEU A 204 3.02 -14.85 -11.21
CA LEU A 204 3.23 -13.92 -12.31
C LEU A 204 3.14 -14.60 -13.69
N ALA A 205 3.64 -15.83 -13.84
CA ALA A 205 3.47 -16.59 -15.07
C ALA A 205 2.00 -16.92 -15.35
N VAL A 206 1.22 -17.26 -14.32
CA VAL A 206 -0.24 -17.46 -14.43
C VAL A 206 -0.93 -16.16 -14.81
N ALA A 207 -0.54 -15.03 -14.22
CA ALA A 207 -1.09 -13.71 -14.57
C ALA A 207 -0.84 -13.38 -16.05
N ALA A 208 0.38 -13.59 -16.54
CA ALA A 208 0.75 -13.35 -17.93
C ALA A 208 0.02 -14.30 -18.90
N PHE A 209 -0.04 -15.59 -18.56
CA PHE A 209 -0.80 -16.59 -19.31
C PHE A 209 -2.27 -16.16 -19.45
N ALA A 210 -2.93 -15.86 -18.32
CA ALA A 210 -4.32 -15.48 -18.30
C ALA A 210 -4.56 -14.16 -19.05
N ALA A 211 -3.72 -13.14 -18.85
CA ALA A 211 -3.86 -11.85 -19.51
C ALA A 211 -3.81 -12.00 -21.03
N VAL A 212 -2.80 -12.70 -21.55
CA VAL A 212 -2.63 -12.90 -23.00
C VAL A 212 -3.74 -13.78 -23.57
N LEU A 213 -4.05 -14.89 -22.92
CA LEU A 213 -5.10 -15.81 -23.39
C LEU A 213 -6.45 -15.12 -23.46
N LEU A 214 -6.89 -14.49 -22.37
CA LEU A 214 -8.20 -13.85 -22.27
C LEU A 214 -8.31 -12.62 -23.18
N ALA A 215 -7.22 -11.86 -23.35
CA ALA A 215 -7.20 -10.72 -24.27
C ALA A 215 -7.31 -11.16 -25.73
N LEU A 216 -6.52 -12.16 -26.16
CA LEU A 216 -6.54 -12.65 -27.55
C LEU A 216 -7.85 -13.36 -27.89
N LEU A 217 -8.45 -14.07 -26.94
CA LEU A 217 -9.78 -14.65 -27.08
C LEU A 217 -10.93 -13.63 -26.99
N HIS A 218 -10.62 -12.36 -26.71
CA HIS A 218 -11.60 -11.27 -26.56
C HIS A 218 -12.70 -11.59 -25.53
N VAL A 219 -12.32 -12.25 -24.44
CA VAL A 219 -13.20 -12.59 -23.32
C VAL A 219 -13.76 -11.30 -22.69
N PRO A 220 -14.97 -11.32 -22.08
CA PRO A 220 -15.50 -10.15 -21.39
C PRO A 220 -14.49 -9.55 -20.39
N LEU A 221 -14.27 -8.24 -20.49
CA LEU A 221 -13.27 -7.53 -19.68
C LEU A 221 -13.46 -7.70 -18.18
N ALA A 222 -14.70 -7.89 -17.71
CA ALA A 222 -14.96 -8.18 -16.30
C ALA A 222 -14.30 -9.50 -15.86
N LEU A 223 -14.37 -10.56 -16.66
CA LEU A 223 -13.71 -11.83 -16.35
C LEU A 223 -12.19 -11.71 -16.45
N LEU A 224 -11.68 -10.94 -17.42
CA LEU A 224 -10.25 -10.63 -17.51
C LEU A 224 -9.76 -9.95 -16.23
N VAL A 225 -10.44 -8.88 -15.78
CA VAL A 225 -10.10 -8.17 -14.54
C VAL A 225 -10.16 -9.09 -13.33
N ALA A 226 -11.19 -9.95 -13.22
CA ALA A 226 -11.30 -10.89 -12.11
C ALA A 226 -10.10 -11.86 -12.04
N VAL A 227 -9.76 -12.50 -13.16
CA VAL A 227 -8.71 -13.54 -13.20
C VAL A 227 -7.32 -12.92 -13.11
N VAL A 228 -7.04 -11.90 -13.93
CA VAL A 228 -5.72 -11.25 -13.97
C VAL A 228 -5.50 -10.42 -12.72
N GLY A 229 -6.53 -9.72 -12.23
CA GLY A 229 -6.47 -8.95 -10.99
C GLY A 229 -6.28 -9.83 -9.76
N LEU A 230 -6.84 -11.05 -9.74
CA LEU A 230 -6.56 -12.02 -8.66
C LEU A 230 -5.10 -12.47 -8.68
N ALA A 231 -4.57 -12.84 -9.84
CA ALA A 231 -3.19 -13.31 -9.96
C ALA A 231 -2.16 -12.20 -9.63
N LEU A 232 -2.34 -11.00 -10.18
CA LEU A 232 -1.48 -9.84 -9.90
C LEU A 232 -1.70 -9.26 -8.49
N GLY A 233 -2.93 -9.24 -7.99
CA GLY A 233 -3.19 -8.80 -6.62
C GLY A 233 -2.60 -9.76 -5.60
N PHE A 234 -2.69 -11.07 -5.84
CA PHE A 234 -2.06 -12.08 -4.99
C PHE A 234 -0.54 -11.94 -4.96
N SER A 235 0.10 -11.69 -6.11
CA SER A 235 1.55 -11.43 -6.11
C SER A 235 1.91 -10.17 -5.33
N PHE A 236 1.09 -9.10 -5.33
CA PHE A 236 1.33 -7.93 -4.47
C PHE A 236 1.34 -8.26 -2.98
N THR A 237 0.51 -9.21 -2.51
CA THR A 237 0.54 -9.65 -1.10
C THR A 237 1.89 -10.26 -0.69
N ARG A 238 2.69 -10.70 -1.66
CA ARG A 238 4.03 -11.30 -1.49
C ARG A 238 5.17 -10.33 -1.81
N VAL A 239 4.96 -9.44 -2.77
CA VAL A 239 5.94 -8.41 -3.20
C VAL A 239 6.00 -7.25 -2.21
N THR A 240 4.94 -6.95 -1.49
CA THR A 240 4.99 -5.93 -0.43
C THR A 240 5.28 -6.63 0.89
N PRO A 241 6.43 -6.35 1.54
CA PRO A 241 6.74 -6.93 2.85
C PRO A 241 5.68 -6.64 3.90
N ALA A 242 5.66 -7.40 4.99
CA ALA A 242 4.70 -7.22 6.06
C ALA A 242 4.74 -5.79 6.63
N LEU A 243 3.57 -5.15 6.75
CA LEU A 243 3.42 -3.81 7.35
C LEU A 243 4.13 -2.67 6.60
N VAL A 244 4.44 -2.87 5.31
CA VAL A 244 5.12 -1.88 4.44
C VAL A 244 4.16 -1.23 3.45
N ALA A 245 2.95 -1.77 3.29
CA ALA A 245 1.94 -1.04 2.54
C ALA A 245 1.56 0.24 3.29
N PRO A 246 0.98 1.24 2.60
CA PRO A 246 0.81 2.53 3.23
C PRO A 246 -0.05 2.49 4.50
N ASP A 247 0.50 3.04 5.58
CA ASP A 247 -0.09 3.06 6.93
C ASP A 247 -0.58 1.68 7.44
N GLU A 248 -0.05 0.57 6.93
CA GLU A 248 -0.65 -0.75 7.11
C GLU A 248 -0.69 -1.25 8.57
N TYR A 249 0.26 -0.82 9.41
CA TYR A 249 0.26 -1.13 10.84
C TYR A 249 -0.96 -0.52 11.57
N THR A 250 -1.37 0.71 11.21
CA THR A 250 -2.59 1.33 11.75
C THR A 250 -3.85 0.60 11.28
N HIS A 251 -3.85 0.17 10.02
CA HIS A 251 -4.95 -0.57 9.41
C HIS A 251 -5.09 -1.97 10.00
N LEU A 252 -3.97 -2.61 10.34
CA LEU A 252 -3.94 -3.86 11.08
C LEU A 252 -4.59 -3.71 12.45
N ALA A 253 -4.19 -2.70 13.24
CA ALA A 253 -4.75 -2.44 14.56
C ALA A 253 -6.29 -2.29 14.51
N ALA A 254 -6.80 -1.43 13.61
CA ALA A 254 -8.24 -1.20 13.47
C ALA A 254 -9.02 -2.45 12.99
N ALA A 255 -8.47 -3.21 12.04
CA ALA A 255 -9.10 -4.44 11.56
C ALA A 255 -9.08 -5.57 12.62
N TYR A 256 -8.01 -5.63 13.41
CA TYR A 256 -7.85 -6.61 14.49
C TYR A 256 -8.80 -6.33 15.65
N GLU A 257 -8.94 -5.06 16.04
CA GLU A 257 -9.92 -4.60 17.01
C GLU A 257 -11.34 -5.00 16.59
N LEU A 258 -11.73 -4.72 15.33
CA LEU A 258 -13.04 -5.09 14.80
C LEU A 258 -13.29 -6.62 14.85
N ALA A 259 -12.27 -7.42 14.56
CA ALA A 259 -12.34 -8.88 14.68
C ALA A 259 -12.52 -9.36 16.15
N GLY A 260 -11.91 -8.65 17.11
CA GLY A 260 -12.09 -8.88 18.54
C GLY A 260 -13.51 -8.55 19.00
N VAL A 261 -14.05 -7.41 18.56
CA VAL A 261 -15.44 -7.00 18.83
C VAL A 261 -16.44 -8.03 18.33
N TRP A 262 -16.25 -8.59 17.13
CA TRP A 262 -17.13 -9.65 16.61
C TRP A 262 -17.07 -10.94 17.43
N SER A 263 -15.95 -11.17 18.12
CA SER A 263 -15.76 -12.32 19.01
C SER A 263 -16.29 -12.05 20.42
N GLY A 264 -16.85 -10.86 20.70
CA GLY A 264 -17.32 -10.46 22.02
C GLY A 264 -16.21 -10.29 23.05
N GLN A 265 -14.97 -10.07 22.61
CA GLN A 265 -13.79 -9.95 23.47
C GLN A 265 -13.57 -8.49 23.88
N GLN A 266 -12.96 -8.29 25.04
CA GLN A 266 -12.41 -7.00 25.41
C GLN A 266 -11.19 -6.72 24.53
N THR A 267 -11.21 -5.62 23.80
CA THR A 267 -10.17 -5.27 22.82
C THR A 267 -9.20 -4.21 23.31
N THR A 268 -9.51 -3.57 24.44
CA THR A 268 -8.73 -2.44 24.97
C THR A 268 -8.37 -2.66 26.43
N ASP A 269 -7.15 -2.29 26.80
CA ASP A 269 -6.77 -2.20 28.20
C ASP A 269 -7.30 -0.89 28.85
N GLU A 270 -6.93 -0.66 30.11
CA GLU A 270 -7.32 0.55 30.86
C GLU A 270 -6.67 1.84 30.33
N ASN A 271 -5.55 1.72 29.61
CA ASN A 271 -4.80 2.84 29.04
C ASN A 271 -5.19 3.16 27.58
N GLY A 272 -6.14 2.41 27.00
CA GLY A 272 -6.55 2.55 25.61
C GLY A 272 -5.63 1.85 24.59
N LYS A 273 -4.73 0.98 25.04
CA LYS A 273 -3.90 0.11 24.21
C LYS A 273 -4.70 -1.08 23.68
N LEU A 274 -4.35 -1.52 22.48
CA LEU A 274 -4.99 -2.67 21.83
C LEU A 274 -4.52 -3.98 22.46
N LEU A 275 -5.47 -4.82 22.87
CA LEU A 275 -5.23 -6.18 23.32
C LEU A 275 -5.13 -7.14 22.14
N VAL A 276 -4.12 -8.00 22.15
CA VAL A 276 -3.78 -8.94 21.07
C VAL A 276 -3.46 -10.34 21.63
N ARG A 277 -3.45 -11.35 20.76
CA ARG A 277 -2.95 -12.69 21.11
C ARG A 277 -1.47 -12.63 21.43
N ALA A 278 -1.00 -13.47 22.35
CA ALA A 278 0.42 -13.57 22.69
C ALA A 278 1.33 -13.81 21.48
N CYS A 279 0.92 -14.66 20.53
CA CYS A 279 1.69 -14.94 19.31
C CYS A 279 1.73 -13.77 18.31
N ASP A 280 0.85 -12.77 18.44
CA ASP A 280 0.80 -11.62 17.54
C ASP A 280 1.50 -10.38 18.14
N ALA A 281 1.59 -10.30 19.48
CA ALA A 281 2.07 -9.12 20.21
C ALA A 281 3.42 -8.55 19.72
N PRO A 282 4.44 -9.36 19.41
CA PRO A 282 5.75 -8.84 18.97
C PRO A 282 5.71 -8.01 17.68
N TYR A 283 4.63 -8.15 16.89
CA TYR A 283 4.51 -7.50 15.57
C TYR A 283 3.56 -6.29 15.56
N PHE A 284 2.90 -5.99 16.69
CA PHE A 284 1.99 -4.85 16.81
C PHE A 284 2.71 -3.60 17.34
N ALA A 285 3.53 -3.00 16.47
CA ALA A 285 4.24 -1.76 16.71
C ALA A 285 3.55 -0.53 16.07
N THR A 286 4.00 0.67 16.43
CA THR A 286 3.52 1.94 15.85
C THR A 286 4.38 2.45 14.69
N LYS A 287 5.02 1.54 13.94
CA LYS A 287 5.94 1.89 12.86
C LYS A 287 5.79 0.96 11.65
N THR A 288 6.22 1.45 10.49
CA THR A 288 6.31 0.67 9.25
C THR A 288 7.25 -0.52 9.43
N GLY A 289 6.86 -1.68 8.87
CA GLY A 289 7.67 -2.90 8.92
C GLY A 289 8.97 -2.80 8.12
N GLU A 290 9.90 -3.71 8.38
CA GLU A 290 11.22 -3.71 7.74
C GLU A 290 11.18 -4.16 6.27
N ILE A 291 12.18 -3.72 5.51
CA ILE A 291 12.42 -4.14 4.12
C ILE A 291 13.87 -4.62 3.94
N GLY A 292 14.16 -5.23 2.79
CA GLY A 292 15.45 -5.87 2.51
C GLY A 292 15.34 -7.40 2.47
N VAL A 293 16.40 -8.05 2.00
CA VAL A 293 16.46 -9.52 1.86
C VAL A 293 16.22 -10.24 3.18
N PHE A 294 16.74 -9.71 4.29
CA PHE A 294 16.57 -10.29 5.62
C PHE A 294 15.15 -10.15 6.15
N ALA A 295 14.47 -9.03 5.87
CA ALA A 295 13.07 -8.86 6.23
C ALA A 295 12.18 -9.88 5.50
N TYR A 296 12.41 -10.12 4.21
CA TYR A 296 11.71 -11.17 3.47
C TYR A 296 12.00 -12.57 4.02
N LYS A 297 13.27 -12.86 4.31
CA LYS A 297 13.71 -14.13 4.89
C LYS A 297 13.03 -14.36 6.24
N ALA A 298 13.11 -13.39 7.16
CA ALA A 298 12.50 -13.45 8.48
C ALA A 298 10.99 -13.66 8.39
N GLN A 299 10.29 -12.89 7.54
CA GLN A 299 8.85 -13.06 7.29
C GLN A 299 8.51 -14.48 6.84
N VAL A 300 9.31 -15.05 5.94
CA VAL A 300 9.07 -16.40 5.42
C VAL A 300 9.29 -17.46 6.48
N GLN A 301 10.40 -17.38 7.22
CA GLN A 301 10.74 -18.33 8.28
C GLN A 301 9.68 -18.28 9.39
N ALA A 302 9.38 -17.10 9.91
CA ALA A 302 8.35 -16.89 10.92
C ALA A 302 6.97 -17.43 10.49
N ALA A 303 6.58 -17.29 9.22
CA ALA A 303 5.33 -17.88 8.73
C ALA A 303 5.31 -19.42 8.81
N GLN A 304 6.46 -20.08 8.75
CA GLN A 304 6.60 -21.55 8.78
C GLN A 304 6.86 -22.09 10.19
N ASP A 305 7.70 -21.38 10.95
CA ASP A 305 8.30 -21.88 12.18
C ASP A 305 7.55 -21.39 13.42
N ASP A 306 6.97 -20.19 13.39
CA ASP A 306 6.25 -19.65 14.55
C ASP A 306 4.95 -20.40 14.81
N ALA A 307 4.80 -20.85 16.04
CA ALA A 307 3.54 -21.39 16.53
C ALA A 307 2.46 -20.30 16.52
N GLY A 308 1.26 -20.68 16.08
CA GLY A 308 0.08 -19.87 16.33
C GLY A 308 -0.44 -20.05 17.76
N GLY A 309 -1.52 -19.34 18.09
CA GLY A 309 -2.09 -19.37 19.44
C GLY A 309 -3.62 -19.34 19.46
N PRO A 310 -4.22 -19.63 20.62
CA PRO A 310 -5.68 -19.57 20.81
C PRO A 310 -6.23 -18.18 20.49
N ASN A 311 -7.53 -18.11 20.15
CA ASN A 311 -8.20 -16.84 19.86
C ASN A 311 -8.55 -16.05 21.13
N GLU A 312 -7.59 -15.81 22.01
CA GLU A 312 -7.76 -15.05 23.26
C GLU A 312 -6.82 -13.84 23.27
N LEU A 313 -7.34 -12.68 23.67
CA LEU A 313 -6.58 -11.43 23.71
C LEU A 313 -6.03 -11.26 25.13
N THR A 314 -4.76 -11.59 25.31
CA THR A 314 -4.12 -11.65 26.62
C THR A 314 -3.01 -10.62 26.79
N GLU A 315 -2.40 -10.17 25.69
CA GLU A 315 -1.25 -9.27 25.72
C GLU A 315 -1.62 -7.85 25.32
N VAL A 316 -0.96 -6.88 25.95
CA VAL A 316 -1.05 -5.46 25.60
C VAL A 316 -0.04 -5.17 24.49
N SER A 317 -0.49 -4.61 23.37
CA SER A 317 0.40 -4.19 22.28
C SER A 317 0.85 -2.73 22.41
N GLU A 318 1.87 -2.34 21.64
CA GLU A 318 2.30 -0.93 21.57
C GLU A 318 1.27 -0.04 20.86
N ALA A 319 0.50 -0.61 19.93
CA ALA A 319 -0.52 0.08 19.16
C ALA A 319 -1.73 0.49 20.04
N ASP A 320 -2.22 1.72 19.84
CA ASP A 320 -3.46 2.14 20.50
C ASP A 320 -4.69 1.50 19.83
N ALA A 321 -5.78 1.38 20.59
CA ALA A 321 -7.08 1.04 20.05
C ALA A 321 -7.76 2.28 19.43
N GLY A 322 -8.83 2.08 18.66
CA GLY A 322 -9.58 3.17 18.06
C GLY A 322 -8.90 3.86 16.87
N GLN A 323 -7.93 3.19 16.24
CA GLN A 323 -7.10 3.72 15.14
C GLN A 323 -7.85 4.00 13.83
N GLY A 324 -9.15 3.70 13.73
CA GLY A 324 -9.94 4.22 12.61
C GLY A 324 -11.34 3.65 12.44
N SER A 325 -12.22 4.49 11.90
CA SER A 325 -13.61 4.15 11.53
C SER A 325 -13.76 3.72 10.06
N GLY A 326 -12.67 3.26 9.44
CA GLY A 326 -12.61 2.89 8.03
C GLY A 326 -13.40 1.62 7.67
N ASN A 327 -13.51 1.34 6.37
CA ASN A 327 -14.13 0.10 5.88
C ASN A 327 -13.16 -1.09 6.01
N TYR A 328 -13.07 -1.64 7.23
CA TYR A 328 -12.18 -2.77 7.56
C TYR A 328 -12.87 -4.14 7.58
N TRP A 329 -14.12 -4.23 7.13
CA TRP A 329 -14.94 -5.45 7.26
C TRP A 329 -14.31 -6.67 6.57
N ALA A 330 -13.69 -6.51 5.41
CA ALA A 330 -13.05 -7.63 4.72
C ALA A 330 -11.76 -8.07 5.43
N GLN A 331 -10.92 -7.12 5.80
CA GLN A 331 -9.68 -7.34 6.53
C GLN A 331 -9.96 -8.06 7.86
N ALA A 332 -10.92 -7.53 8.64
CA ALA A 332 -11.35 -8.08 9.90
C ALA A 332 -11.91 -9.49 9.74
N LEU A 333 -12.67 -9.78 8.68
CA LEU A 333 -13.14 -11.13 8.38
C LEU A 333 -11.97 -12.10 8.12
N GLY A 334 -10.97 -11.70 7.35
CA GLY A 334 -9.76 -12.50 7.13
C GLY A 334 -9.01 -12.77 8.43
N ILE A 335 -8.76 -11.73 9.22
CA ILE A 335 -8.09 -11.80 10.52
C ILE A 335 -8.85 -12.71 11.49
N TRP A 336 -10.17 -12.51 11.62
CA TRP A 336 -11.05 -13.29 12.48
C TRP A 336 -11.01 -14.79 12.14
N LEU A 337 -11.13 -15.14 10.85
CA LEU A 337 -11.05 -16.54 10.40
C LEU A 337 -9.68 -17.17 10.66
N ALA A 338 -8.60 -16.42 10.51
CA ALA A 338 -7.24 -16.92 10.78
C ALA A 338 -7.01 -17.13 12.29
N ARG A 339 -7.50 -16.22 13.13
CA ARG A 339 -7.43 -16.32 14.59
C ARG A 339 -8.22 -17.52 15.12
N LEU A 340 -9.43 -17.75 14.61
CA LEU A 340 -10.24 -18.93 14.97
C LEU A 340 -9.55 -20.26 14.63
N GLN A 341 -8.70 -20.26 13.59
CA GLN A 341 -7.90 -21.42 13.19
C GLN A 341 -6.55 -21.52 13.93
N GLY A 342 -6.29 -20.62 14.88
CA GLY A 342 -5.03 -20.58 15.62
C GLY A 342 -3.81 -20.33 14.74
N LYS A 343 -3.93 -19.55 13.66
CA LYS A 343 -2.80 -19.24 12.76
C LYS A 343 -1.86 -18.19 13.38
N ASN A 344 -0.56 -18.28 13.07
CA ASN A 344 0.46 -17.29 13.45
C ASN A 344 0.24 -15.93 12.77
N PHE A 345 1.02 -14.92 13.19
CA PHE A 345 0.89 -13.54 12.76
C PHE A 345 0.96 -13.37 11.23
N TYR A 346 2.01 -13.85 10.57
CA TYR A 346 2.21 -13.64 9.14
C TYR A 346 1.17 -14.36 8.27
N THR A 347 0.69 -15.53 8.72
CA THR A 347 -0.43 -16.21 8.05
C THR A 347 -1.73 -15.43 8.24
N MET A 348 -2.00 -14.92 9.44
CA MET A 348 -3.17 -14.07 9.70
C MET A 348 -3.16 -12.78 8.87
N LEU A 349 -2.01 -12.09 8.79
CA LEU A 349 -1.82 -10.92 7.95
C LEU A 349 -2.17 -11.24 6.48
N SER A 350 -1.70 -12.39 5.98
CA SER A 350 -2.01 -12.85 4.62
C SER A 350 -3.50 -13.06 4.39
N TYR A 351 -4.23 -13.61 5.37
CA TYR A 351 -5.69 -13.76 5.30
C TYR A 351 -6.41 -12.41 5.22
N GLY A 352 -6.00 -11.43 6.03
CA GLY A 352 -6.56 -10.08 5.99
C GLY A 352 -6.33 -9.40 4.63
N ARG A 353 -5.10 -9.45 4.10
CA ARG A 353 -4.75 -8.92 2.77
C ARG A 353 -5.56 -9.58 1.65
N LEU A 354 -5.69 -10.92 1.69
CA LEU A 354 -6.46 -11.67 0.70
C LEU A 354 -7.95 -11.33 0.73
N ALA A 355 -8.54 -11.19 1.92
CA ALA A 355 -9.94 -10.82 2.05
C ALA A 355 -10.21 -9.42 1.49
N ASN A 356 -9.32 -8.45 1.73
CA ASN A 356 -9.42 -7.11 1.13
C ASN A 356 -9.34 -7.17 -0.40
N LEU A 357 -8.38 -7.94 -0.94
CA LEU A 357 -8.22 -8.14 -2.37
C LEU A 357 -9.48 -8.72 -3.01
N LEU A 358 -10.09 -9.73 -2.38
CA LEU A 358 -11.32 -10.35 -2.87
C LEU A 358 -12.49 -9.36 -2.87
N LEU A 359 -12.68 -8.58 -1.79
CA LEU A 359 -13.70 -7.53 -1.75
C LEU A 359 -13.51 -6.52 -2.89
N TYR A 360 -12.29 -6.02 -3.06
CA TYR A 360 -11.94 -5.11 -4.13
C TYR A 360 -12.30 -5.70 -5.50
N LEU A 361 -11.83 -6.92 -5.80
CA LEU A 361 -12.05 -7.59 -7.08
C LEU A 361 -13.53 -7.85 -7.37
N ILE A 362 -14.32 -8.25 -6.37
CA ILE A 362 -15.77 -8.41 -6.50
C ILE A 362 -16.41 -7.09 -6.95
N LEU A 363 -16.07 -5.99 -6.27
CA LEU A 363 -16.63 -4.67 -6.55
C LEU A 363 -16.20 -4.12 -7.92
N VAL A 364 -14.92 -4.18 -8.27
CA VAL A 364 -14.44 -3.64 -9.57
C VAL A 364 -14.83 -4.52 -10.75
N THR A 365 -14.92 -5.84 -10.57
CA THR A 365 -15.44 -6.76 -11.60
C THR A 365 -16.92 -6.45 -11.87
N ALA A 366 -17.72 -6.26 -10.81
CA ALA A 366 -19.10 -5.83 -10.94
C ALA A 366 -19.20 -4.45 -11.62
N ALA A 367 -18.30 -3.51 -11.30
CA ALA A 367 -18.25 -2.20 -11.93
C ALA A 367 -17.99 -2.30 -13.44
N VAL A 368 -16.99 -3.09 -13.85
CA VAL A 368 -16.66 -3.32 -15.28
C VAL A 368 -17.80 -4.03 -16.00
N ALA A 369 -18.45 -5.01 -15.37
CA ALA A 369 -19.59 -5.71 -15.96
C ALA A 369 -20.79 -4.78 -16.20
N LEU A 370 -21.07 -3.91 -15.22
CA LEU A 370 -22.20 -2.99 -15.22
C LEU A 370 -21.97 -1.75 -16.11
N ALA A 371 -20.73 -1.29 -16.23
CA ALA A 371 -20.39 -0.10 -16.99
C ALA A 371 -20.86 -0.20 -18.45
N PRO A 372 -21.25 0.94 -19.08
CA PRO A 372 -21.49 1.01 -20.51
C PRO A 372 -20.32 0.42 -21.30
N ALA A 373 -20.60 -0.31 -22.39
CA ALA A 373 -19.57 -1.01 -23.19
C ALA A 373 -18.38 -0.10 -23.57
N ALA A 374 -18.67 1.15 -23.88
CA ALA A 374 -17.71 2.23 -24.15
C ALA A 374 -16.64 2.47 -23.06
N LEU A 375 -17.00 2.23 -21.79
CA LEU A 375 -16.17 2.56 -20.63
C LEU A 375 -15.52 1.34 -19.99
N ARG A 376 -15.91 0.12 -20.39
CA ARG A 376 -15.41 -1.11 -19.75
C ARG A 376 -13.89 -1.24 -19.82
N GLY A 377 -13.28 -0.83 -20.93
CA GLY A 377 -11.81 -0.81 -21.10
C GLY A 377 -11.13 0.13 -20.12
N LEU A 378 -11.65 1.35 -19.99
CA LEU A 378 -11.15 2.37 -19.07
C LEU A 378 -11.25 1.92 -17.61
N PHE A 379 -12.41 1.41 -17.17
CA PHE A 379 -12.57 0.87 -15.82
C PHE A 379 -11.64 -0.32 -15.56
N ALA A 380 -11.48 -1.21 -16.55
CA ALA A 380 -10.58 -2.35 -16.44
C ALA A 380 -9.10 -1.93 -16.33
N CYS A 381 -8.65 -0.95 -17.11
CA CYS A 381 -7.30 -0.41 -17.00
C CYS A 381 -7.03 0.19 -15.62
N VAL A 382 -7.93 1.06 -15.12
CA VAL A 382 -7.74 1.66 -13.80
C VAL A 382 -7.79 0.60 -12.69
N ALA A 383 -8.67 -0.40 -12.82
CA ALA A 383 -8.78 -1.48 -11.84
C ALA A 383 -7.52 -2.37 -11.75
N LEU A 384 -6.74 -2.45 -12.82
CA LEU A 384 -5.51 -3.25 -12.89
C LEU A 384 -4.23 -2.42 -12.75
N LEU A 385 -4.31 -1.12 -12.43
CA LEU A 385 -3.12 -0.33 -12.15
C LEU A 385 -2.33 -0.90 -10.96
N PRO A 386 -0.99 -0.73 -10.95
CA PRO A 386 -0.17 -1.16 -9.83
C PRO A 386 -0.66 -0.61 -8.48
N MET A 387 -1.00 0.68 -8.38
CA MET A 387 -1.47 1.28 -7.12
C MET A 387 -2.80 0.66 -6.66
N SER A 388 -3.73 0.41 -7.60
CA SER A 388 -5.03 -0.21 -7.29
C SER A 388 -4.85 -1.59 -6.68
N LEU A 389 -3.97 -2.40 -7.27
CA LEU A 389 -3.74 -3.78 -6.82
C LEU A 389 -2.85 -3.85 -5.57
N GLN A 390 -1.89 -2.94 -5.38
CA GLN A 390 -1.11 -2.85 -4.14
C GLN A 390 -2.00 -2.49 -2.94
N LEU A 391 -2.90 -1.51 -3.09
CA LEU A 391 -3.84 -1.15 -2.03
C LEU A 391 -4.79 -2.32 -1.73
N ALA A 392 -5.32 -2.99 -2.76
CA ALA A 392 -6.18 -4.15 -2.60
C ALA A 392 -5.45 -5.35 -1.96
N GLY A 393 -4.17 -5.56 -2.28
CA GLY A 393 -3.31 -6.60 -1.72
C GLY A 393 -2.68 -6.27 -0.36
N SER A 394 -3.22 -5.27 0.34
CA SER A 394 -2.77 -4.81 1.67
C SER A 394 -3.94 -4.79 2.67
N LEU A 395 -3.72 -4.38 3.92
CA LEU A 395 -4.81 -4.10 4.86
C LEU A 395 -5.47 -2.72 4.67
N SER A 396 -5.05 -1.92 3.68
CA SER A 396 -5.60 -0.59 3.46
C SER A 396 -7.12 -0.59 3.19
N PRO A 397 -7.91 0.27 3.85
CA PRO A 397 -9.35 0.39 3.60
C PRO A 397 -9.63 1.03 2.23
N ASP A 398 -8.62 1.64 1.59
CA ASP A 398 -8.73 2.26 0.27
C ASP A 398 -9.17 1.25 -0.80
N GLY A 399 -8.85 -0.04 -0.66
CA GLY A 399 -9.33 -1.09 -1.57
C GLY A 399 -10.86 -1.16 -1.62
N GLY A 400 -11.53 -1.19 -0.47
CA GLY A 400 -12.99 -1.18 -0.36
C GLY A 400 -13.61 0.13 -0.86
N VAL A 401 -12.99 1.28 -0.54
CA VAL A 401 -13.46 2.60 -1.00
C VAL A 401 -13.38 2.71 -2.52
N LEU A 402 -12.24 2.34 -3.11
CA LEU A 402 -12.00 2.36 -4.54
C LEU A 402 -13.04 1.51 -5.29
N GLY A 403 -13.23 0.26 -4.87
CA GLY A 403 -14.21 -0.65 -5.46
C GLY A 403 -15.64 -0.10 -5.39
N THR A 404 -16.03 0.46 -4.25
CA THR A 404 -17.38 1.02 -4.04
C THR A 404 -17.62 2.24 -4.92
N VAL A 405 -16.65 3.17 -5.00
CA VAL A 405 -16.73 4.36 -5.86
C VAL A 405 -16.78 3.97 -7.34
N PHE A 406 -16.01 2.97 -7.76
CA PHE A 406 -16.05 2.47 -9.14
C PHE A 406 -17.41 1.87 -9.48
N LEU A 407 -17.94 1.02 -8.61
CA LEU A 407 -19.25 0.40 -8.80
C LEU A 407 -20.36 1.45 -8.82
N PHE A 408 -20.32 2.44 -7.93
CA PHE A 408 -21.27 3.56 -7.90
C PHE A 408 -21.22 4.37 -9.21
N THR A 409 -20.00 4.69 -9.66
CA THR A 409 -19.79 5.44 -10.91
C THR A 409 -20.28 4.66 -12.12
N ALA A 410 -19.94 3.37 -12.21
CA ALA A 410 -20.40 2.49 -13.28
C ALA A 410 -21.93 2.34 -13.29
N LEU A 411 -22.56 2.19 -12.12
CA LEU A 411 -24.02 2.14 -11.98
C LEU A 411 -24.67 3.45 -12.44
N CYS A 412 -24.16 4.60 -12.00
CA CYS A 412 -24.67 5.89 -12.46
C CYS A 412 -24.58 6.02 -13.99
N MET A 413 -23.46 5.64 -14.58
CA MET A 413 -23.27 5.69 -16.03
C MET A 413 -24.16 4.71 -16.79
N ALA A 414 -24.43 3.53 -16.23
CA ALA A 414 -25.37 2.57 -16.80
C ALA A 414 -26.81 3.08 -16.72
N LEU A 415 -27.23 3.63 -15.58
CA LEU A 415 -28.58 4.17 -15.39
C LEU A 415 -28.84 5.45 -16.18
N ARG A 416 -27.81 6.09 -16.73
CA ARG A 416 -28.00 7.18 -17.70
C ARG A 416 -28.52 6.73 -19.05
N THR A 417 -28.25 5.49 -19.45
CA THR A 417 -28.64 4.97 -20.76
C THR A 417 -29.90 4.12 -20.72
N ARG A 418 -30.33 3.67 -19.53
CA ARG A 418 -31.52 2.83 -19.35
C ARG A 418 -32.20 3.03 -17.99
N PRO A 419 -33.50 2.73 -17.87
CA PRO A 419 -34.21 2.80 -16.59
C PRO A 419 -33.66 1.78 -15.57
N ALA A 420 -33.74 2.16 -14.29
CA ALA A 420 -33.28 1.36 -13.17
C ALA A 420 -34.27 0.24 -12.81
N THR A 421 -33.73 -0.93 -12.48
CA THR A 421 -34.50 -1.97 -11.79
C THR A 421 -34.63 -1.65 -10.29
N ARG A 422 -35.54 -2.33 -9.57
CA ARG A 422 -35.78 -2.04 -8.14
C ARG A 422 -34.52 -2.30 -7.31
N TRP A 423 -33.83 -3.41 -7.57
CA TRP A 423 -32.57 -3.72 -6.89
C TRP A 423 -31.47 -2.71 -7.24
N GLN A 424 -31.45 -2.13 -8.44
CA GLN A 424 -30.48 -1.09 -8.83
C GLN A 424 -30.71 0.22 -8.08
N LEU A 425 -31.97 0.56 -7.75
CA LEU A 425 -32.27 1.71 -6.91
C LEU A 425 -31.78 1.50 -5.48
N VAL A 426 -31.99 0.29 -4.93
CA VAL A 426 -31.48 -0.08 -3.60
C VAL A 426 -29.96 -0.05 -3.61
N LEU A 427 -29.31 -0.67 -4.61
CA LEU A 427 -27.86 -0.66 -4.74
C LEU A 427 -27.32 0.77 -4.85
N LEU A 428 -27.96 1.65 -5.64
CA LEU A 428 -27.55 3.04 -5.78
C LEU A 428 -27.58 3.78 -4.42
N ALA A 429 -28.64 3.56 -3.63
CA ALA A 429 -28.77 4.15 -2.30
C ALA A 429 -27.73 3.59 -1.31
N VAL A 430 -27.53 2.27 -1.30
CA VAL A 430 -26.55 1.59 -0.43
C VAL A 430 -25.13 2.04 -0.76
N LEU A 431 -24.75 2.08 -2.04
CA LEU A 431 -23.43 2.55 -2.45
C LEU A 431 -23.20 4.02 -2.11
N ALA A 432 -24.22 4.88 -2.27
CA ALA A 432 -24.10 6.27 -1.86
C ALA A 432 -23.93 6.43 -0.34
N ALA A 433 -24.66 5.63 0.44
CA ALA A 433 -24.55 5.57 1.88
C ALA A 433 -23.21 4.98 2.36
N ALA A 434 -22.56 4.14 1.55
CA ALA A 434 -21.24 3.58 1.86
C ALA A 434 -20.08 4.51 1.46
N VAL A 435 -20.12 5.13 0.28
CA VAL A 435 -19.05 6.01 -0.22
C VAL A 435 -18.90 7.27 0.63
N ALA A 436 -20.02 7.87 1.03
CA ALA A 436 -20.01 9.12 1.77
C ALA A 436 -19.21 9.05 3.08
N PRO A 437 -19.49 8.14 4.03
CA PRO A 437 -18.73 8.06 5.28
C PRO A 437 -17.35 7.42 5.13
N ALA A 438 -17.12 6.57 4.11
CA ALA A 438 -15.91 5.76 4.05
C ALA A 438 -14.61 6.57 3.87
N LYS A 439 -14.68 7.73 3.20
CA LYS A 439 -13.61 8.72 3.20
C LYS A 439 -14.18 10.10 2.88
N ALA A 440 -13.95 11.07 3.77
CA ALA A 440 -14.62 12.37 3.72
C ALA A 440 -14.53 13.07 2.35
N ILE A 441 -13.40 12.92 1.66
CA ILE A 441 -13.09 13.57 0.39
C ILE A 441 -13.97 13.13 -0.80
N TYR A 442 -14.69 12.00 -0.71
CA TYR A 442 -15.47 11.44 -1.84
C TYR A 442 -16.96 11.75 -1.83
N LEU A 443 -17.48 12.48 -0.84
CA LEU A 443 -18.88 12.94 -0.83
C LEU A 443 -19.31 13.62 -2.17
N PRO A 444 -18.49 14.47 -2.82
CA PRO A 444 -18.90 15.09 -4.08
C PRO A 444 -19.21 14.10 -5.20
N VAL A 445 -18.66 12.89 -5.16
CA VAL A 445 -18.92 11.85 -6.17
C VAL A 445 -20.41 11.47 -6.20
N ILE A 446 -21.10 11.53 -5.06
CA ILE A 446 -22.53 11.19 -4.97
C ILE A 446 -23.39 12.11 -5.85
N LEU A 447 -22.96 13.35 -6.11
CA LEU A 447 -23.64 14.28 -7.03
C LEU A 447 -23.80 13.71 -8.45
N LEU A 448 -23.03 12.69 -8.82
CA LEU A 448 -23.19 11.98 -10.09
C LEU A 448 -24.59 11.36 -10.24
N CYS A 449 -25.33 11.10 -9.16
CA CYS A 449 -26.71 10.63 -9.23
C CYS A 449 -27.63 11.63 -9.96
N LEU A 450 -27.28 12.94 -9.95
CA LEU A 450 -28.00 14.00 -10.67
C LEU A 450 -27.80 13.91 -12.18
N ALA A 451 -26.76 13.22 -12.65
CA ALA A 451 -26.55 12.98 -14.08
C ALA A 451 -27.52 11.94 -14.65
N ILE A 452 -28.18 11.15 -13.79
CA ILE A 452 -29.19 10.17 -14.18
C ILE A 452 -30.53 10.87 -14.48
N PRO A 453 -31.18 10.60 -15.63
CA PRO A 453 -32.52 11.12 -15.91
C PRO A 453 -33.51 10.71 -14.81
N ALA A 454 -34.30 11.65 -14.30
CA ALA A 454 -35.26 11.37 -13.22
C ALA A 454 -36.34 10.34 -13.62
N GLU A 455 -36.63 10.17 -14.90
CA GLU A 455 -37.51 9.11 -15.41
C GLU A 455 -36.89 7.71 -15.28
N HIS A 456 -35.57 7.60 -15.33
CA HIS A 456 -34.88 6.31 -15.15
C HIS A 456 -34.85 5.86 -13.69
N LEU A 457 -35.14 6.75 -12.74
CA LEU A 457 -35.15 6.47 -11.31
C LEU A 457 -36.57 6.27 -10.75
N ASP A 458 -37.60 6.21 -11.60
CA ASP A 458 -38.98 5.99 -11.14
C ASP A 458 -39.18 4.51 -10.72
N PRO A 459 -39.46 4.22 -9.43
CA PRO A 459 -39.65 2.85 -8.96
C PRO A 459 -40.85 2.14 -9.59
N ARG A 460 -41.80 2.90 -10.15
CA ARG A 460 -43.06 2.41 -10.72
C ARG A 460 -42.92 1.93 -12.15
N ARG A 461 -41.84 2.30 -12.85
CA ARG A 461 -41.53 1.92 -14.25
C ARG A 461 -42.61 2.28 -15.30
N ASN A 462 -43.46 3.27 -15.03
CA ASN A 462 -44.48 3.70 -15.99
C ASN A 462 -43.90 4.71 -16.99
N ALA A 463 -44.12 4.48 -18.29
CA ALA A 463 -43.69 5.39 -19.38
C ALA A 463 -44.32 6.78 -19.30
N ILE A 464 -45.45 6.88 -18.60
CA ILE A 464 -46.16 8.12 -18.27
C ILE A 464 -46.02 8.29 -16.76
N SER A 465 -44.88 8.78 -16.26
CA SER A 465 -44.71 9.05 -14.83
C SER A 465 -45.67 10.19 -14.43
N PRO A 466 -46.80 9.93 -13.73
CA PRO A 466 -47.65 11.01 -13.29
C PRO A 466 -46.85 11.86 -12.30
N VAL A 467 -46.73 13.14 -12.61
CA VAL A 467 -45.98 14.06 -11.76
C VAL A 467 -46.72 14.16 -10.42
N ILE A 468 -46.02 13.96 -9.31
CA ILE A 468 -46.65 14.07 -7.99
C ILE A 468 -46.82 15.56 -7.69
N SER A 469 -48.05 15.98 -7.41
CA SER A 469 -48.33 17.35 -6.94
C SER A 469 -48.12 17.40 -5.43
N LEU A 470 -47.07 18.08 -4.99
CA LEU A 470 -46.77 18.34 -3.59
C LEU A 470 -46.96 19.84 -3.35
N ARG A 471 -48.03 20.24 -2.65
CA ARG A 471 -48.34 21.65 -2.30
C ARG A 471 -48.24 22.62 -3.50
N GLY A 472 -48.76 22.22 -4.67
CA GLY A 472 -48.74 23.04 -5.89
C GLY A 472 -47.45 22.98 -6.72
N ALA A 473 -46.44 22.21 -6.30
CA ALA A 473 -45.26 21.90 -7.09
C ALA A 473 -45.34 20.49 -7.67
N THR A 474 -45.22 20.39 -9.00
CA THR A 474 -45.20 19.12 -9.72
C THR A 474 -43.76 18.54 -9.71
N VAL A 475 -43.51 17.46 -8.96
CA VAL A 475 -42.20 16.79 -8.84
C VAL A 475 -42.25 15.36 -9.40
N ARG A 476 -41.25 14.98 -10.21
CA ARG A 476 -41.12 13.60 -10.73
C ARG A 476 -40.62 12.68 -9.61
N PRO A 477 -41.16 11.45 -9.45
CA PRO A 477 -40.75 10.51 -8.40
C PRO A 477 -39.23 10.28 -8.33
N GLY A 478 -38.55 10.10 -9.46
CA GLY A 478 -37.10 9.90 -9.46
C GLY A 478 -36.28 11.11 -8.98
N ARG A 479 -36.82 12.33 -9.00
CA ARG A 479 -36.16 13.48 -8.33
C ARG A 479 -36.20 13.34 -6.81
N LEU A 480 -37.26 12.76 -6.25
CA LEU A 480 -37.33 12.46 -4.83
C LEU A 480 -36.29 11.40 -4.45
N VAL A 481 -36.06 10.41 -5.31
CA VAL A 481 -34.99 9.41 -5.11
C VAL A 481 -33.62 10.07 -5.08
N GLN A 482 -33.32 10.95 -6.04
CA GLN A 482 -32.05 11.71 -6.04
C GLN A 482 -31.88 12.55 -4.77
N ILE A 483 -32.91 13.28 -4.36
CA ILE A 483 -32.89 14.09 -3.13
C ILE A 483 -32.68 13.20 -1.90
N ALA A 484 -33.39 12.07 -1.80
CA ALA A 484 -33.24 11.14 -0.69
C ALA A 484 -31.82 10.57 -0.60
N ILE A 485 -31.24 10.15 -1.74
CA ILE A 485 -29.86 9.65 -1.80
C ILE A 485 -28.87 10.73 -1.33
N LEU A 486 -29.00 11.96 -1.81
CA LEU A 486 -28.13 13.06 -1.44
C LEU A 486 -28.27 13.44 0.04
N LEU A 487 -29.50 13.46 0.57
CA LEU A 487 -29.75 13.74 1.98
C LEU A 487 -29.16 12.66 2.88
N VAL A 488 -29.38 11.37 2.56
CA VAL A 488 -28.82 10.26 3.32
C VAL A 488 -27.30 10.31 3.30
N ALA A 489 -26.69 10.51 2.13
CA ALA A 489 -25.24 10.63 1.99
C ALA A 489 -24.69 11.81 2.81
N ALA A 490 -25.34 12.98 2.76
CA ALA A 490 -24.93 14.15 3.52
C ALA A 490 -25.07 13.92 5.03
N VAL A 491 -26.17 13.34 5.50
CA VAL A 491 -26.40 13.05 6.92
C VAL A 491 -25.36 12.06 7.45
N LEU A 492 -25.16 10.94 6.75
CA LEU A 492 -24.16 9.94 7.15
C LEU A 492 -22.75 10.54 7.17
N TRP A 493 -22.37 11.29 6.13
CA TRP A 493 -21.09 11.98 6.08
C TRP A 493 -20.90 12.96 7.25
N THR A 494 -21.94 13.73 7.59
CA THR A 494 -21.87 14.67 8.72
C THR A 494 -21.71 13.94 10.03
N ILE A 495 -22.45 12.84 10.25
CA ILE A 495 -22.36 12.04 11.50
C ILE A 495 -20.94 11.48 11.66
N THR A 496 -20.34 10.95 10.61
CA THR A 496 -19.03 10.28 10.69
C THR A 496 -17.85 11.24 10.72
N ASN A 497 -17.96 12.44 10.14
CA ASN A 497 -16.84 13.38 9.99
C ASN A 497 -17.00 14.66 10.83
N LEU A 498 -17.95 14.70 11.77
CA LEU A 498 -18.21 15.90 12.57
C LEU A 498 -17.02 16.27 13.45
N SER A 499 -16.34 15.28 14.04
CA SER A 499 -15.15 15.47 14.87
C SER A 499 -14.02 16.10 14.08
N GLU A 500 -13.73 15.56 12.89
CA GLU A 500 -12.70 16.07 11.97
C GLU A 500 -13.00 17.50 11.51
N LEU A 501 -14.27 17.80 11.19
CA LEU A 501 -14.69 19.15 10.85
C LEU A 501 -14.54 20.11 12.03
N ALA A 502 -14.91 19.67 13.23
CA ALA A 502 -14.75 20.46 14.45
C ALA A 502 -13.27 20.73 14.75
N TYR A 503 -12.40 19.74 14.51
CA TYR A 503 -10.96 19.86 14.66
C TYR A 503 -10.36 20.80 13.60
N ALA A 504 -10.78 20.72 12.34
CA ALA A 504 -10.38 21.65 11.28
C ALA A 504 -10.86 23.09 11.54
N ALA A 505 -12.00 23.24 12.23
CA ALA A 505 -12.58 24.53 12.63
C ALA A 505 -12.18 24.99 14.05
N ARG A 506 -11.18 24.36 14.70
CA ARG A 506 -10.82 24.57 16.11
C ARG A 506 -10.53 26.04 16.49
N ASP A 507 -9.96 26.81 15.56
CA ASP A 507 -9.54 28.21 15.80
C ASP A 507 -10.58 29.24 15.35
N MET A 508 -11.84 28.82 15.25
CA MET A 508 -12.94 29.63 14.74
C MET A 508 -14.02 29.83 15.82
N ASN A 509 -14.57 31.04 15.90
CA ASN A 509 -15.70 31.33 16.78
C ASN A 509 -16.95 30.50 16.37
N ARG A 510 -17.32 29.54 17.23
CA ARG A 510 -18.45 28.63 17.03
C ARG A 510 -19.80 29.35 16.87
N LEU A 511 -20.02 30.45 17.58
CA LEU A 511 -21.27 31.22 17.48
C LEU A 511 -21.39 31.89 16.11
N LEU A 512 -20.29 32.43 15.59
CA LEU A 512 -20.29 33.03 14.25
C LEU A 512 -20.47 31.97 13.15
N LEU A 513 -19.85 30.80 13.31
CA LEU A 513 -20.05 29.65 12.42
C LEU A 513 -21.51 29.17 12.42
N LEU A 514 -22.13 29.05 13.59
CA LEU A 514 -23.55 28.72 13.73
C LEU A 514 -24.44 29.78 13.07
N ALA A 515 -24.20 31.06 13.33
CA ALA A 515 -24.94 32.16 12.72
C ALA A 515 -24.78 32.16 11.19
N GLY A 516 -23.57 31.95 10.68
CA GLY A 516 -23.29 31.81 9.25
C GLY A 516 -23.99 30.60 8.64
N GLY A 517 -23.98 29.46 9.32
CA GLY A 517 -24.71 28.25 8.90
C GLY A 517 -26.22 28.50 8.81
N VAL A 518 -26.82 29.12 9.83
CA VAL A 518 -28.24 29.52 9.82
C VAL A 518 -28.52 30.50 8.68
N ALA A 519 -27.66 31.48 8.44
CA ALA A 519 -27.80 32.43 7.34
C ALA A 519 -27.78 31.72 5.97
N VAL A 520 -26.90 30.74 5.77
CA VAL A 520 -26.85 29.92 4.54
C VAL A 520 -28.15 29.12 4.37
N VAL A 521 -28.67 28.49 5.44
CA VAL A 521 -29.94 27.76 5.38
C VAL A 521 -31.10 28.70 5.03
N VAL A 522 -31.18 29.87 5.66
CA VAL A 522 -32.20 30.89 5.36
C VAL A 522 -32.09 31.35 3.90
N LEU A 523 -30.87 31.65 3.42
CA LEU A 523 -30.63 32.03 2.03
C LEU A 523 -31.03 30.93 1.05
N LEU A 524 -30.77 29.66 1.36
CA LEU A 524 -31.19 28.53 0.53
C LEU A 524 -32.72 28.38 0.49
N VAL A 525 -33.40 28.56 1.62
CA VAL A 525 -34.87 28.55 1.69
C VAL A 525 -35.46 29.71 0.87
N LEU A 526 -34.90 30.91 1.02
CA LEU A 526 -35.30 32.09 0.25
C LEU A 526 -35.04 31.91 -1.24
N ALA A 527 -33.87 31.39 -1.62
CA ALA A 527 -33.52 31.09 -3.00
C ALA A 527 -34.46 30.03 -3.59
N CYS A 528 -34.83 29.00 -2.82
CA CYS A 528 -35.81 28.00 -3.23
C CYS A 528 -37.19 28.63 -3.45
N ALA A 529 -37.68 29.44 -2.50
CA ALA A 529 -38.95 30.15 -2.62
C ALA A 529 -38.97 31.09 -3.83
N LEU A 530 -37.86 31.82 -4.05
CA LEU A 530 -37.70 32.74 -5.17
C LEU A 530 -37.62 31.99 -6.51
N TYR A 531 -36.89 30.87 -6.58
CA TYR A 531 -36.85 29.99 -7.75
C TYR A 531 -38.24 29.47 -8.11
N LEU A 532 -39.02 29.01 -7.12
CA LEU A 532 -40.38 28.50 -7.33
C LEU A 532 -41.32 29.59 -7.90
N ARG A 533 -41.11 30.86 -7.52
CA ARG A 533 -41.85 32.00 -8.08
C ARG A 533 -41.38 32.38 -9.49
N LEU A 534 -40.06 32.50 -9.69
CA LEU A 534 -39.46 33.02 -10.93
C LEU A 534 -39.31 31.98 -12.04
N ARG A 535 -39.45 30.68 -11.75
CA ARG A 535 -39.29 29.60 -12.76
C ARG A 535 -40.32 29.63 -13.89
N LYS A 536 -41.41 30.38 -13.74
CA LYS A 536 -42.51 30.44 -14.71
C LYS A 536 -42.15 31.22 -15.99
N THR A 537 -41.15 32.11 -15.94
CA THR A 537 -40.74 32.91 -17.10
C THR A 537 -39.23 32.76 -17.38
N PRO A 538 -38.81 32.69 -18.66
CA PRO A 538 -37.39 32.55 -19.01
C PRO A 538 -36.55 33.77 -18.57
N HIS A 539 -37.14 34.97 -18.58
CA HIS A 539 -36.50 36.19 -18.09
C HIS A 539 -36.32 36.16 -16.56
N GLY A 540 -37.34 35.75 -15.80
CA GLY A 540 -37.25 35.58 -14.35
C GLY A 540 -36.19 34.54 -13.95
N LEU A 541 -36.07 33.45 -14.72
CA LEU A 541 -35.05 32.43 -14.50
C LEU A 541 -33.62 32.96 -14.71
N ARG A 542 -33.39 33.80 -15.72
CA ARG A 542 -32.08 34.45 -15.97
C ARG A 542 -31.69 35.39 -14.83
N TRP A 543 -32.62 36.24 -14.38
CA TRP A 543 -32.39 37.12 -13.23
C TRP A 543 -32.21 36.37 -11.92
N PHE A 544 -32.93 35.27 -11.72
CA PHE A 544 -32.72 34.40 -10.57
C PHE A 544 -31.30 33.84 -10.56
N TYR A 545 -30.83 33.25 -11.66
CA TYR A 545 -29.47 32.71 -11.72
C TYR A 545 -28.41 33.80 -11.60
N GLY A 546 -28.59 34.95 -12.24
CA GLY A 546 -27.67 36.09 -12.13
C GLY A 546 -27.61 36.65 -10.70
N GLY A 547 -28.77 36.85 -10.06
CA GLY A 547 -28.86 37.31 -8.68
C GLY A 547 -28.31 36.30 -7.68
N THR A 548 -28.60 35.00 -7.87
CA THR A 548 -28.04 33.93 -7.03
C THR A 548 -26.53 33.87 -7.18
N ALA A 549 -25.99 34.00 -8.40
CA ALA A 549 -24.54 34.04 -8.63
C ALA A 549 -23.90 35.26 -7.95
N ALA A 550 -24.54 36.43 -7.99
CA ALA A 550 -24.07 37.62 -7.29
C ALA A 550 -24.09 37.45 -5.76
N VAL A 551 -25.17 36.88 -5.21
CA VAL A 551 -25.26 36.57 -3.77
C VAL A 551 -24.18 35.56 -3.35
N ILE A 552 -23.94 34.51 -4.15
CA ILE A 552 -22.87 33.54 -3.89
C ILE A 552 -21.51 34.24 -3.90
N LEU A 553 -21.25 35.14 -4.85
CA LEU A 553 -20.01 35.89 -4.92
C LEU A 553 -19.83 36.80 -3.69
N VAL A 554 -20.86 37.57 -3.33
CA VAL A 554 -20.82 38.45 -2.14
C VAL A 554 -20.66 37.62 -0.86
N ALA A 555 -21.37 36.51 -0.72
CA ALA A 555 -21.25 35.61 0.41
C ALA A 555 -19.87 34.94 0.48
N ALA A 556 -19.25 34.61 -0.66
CA ALA A 556 -17.90 34.08 -0.71
C ALA A 556 -16.87 35.13 -0.28
N VAL A 557 -16.94 36.35 -0.81
CA VAL A 557 -16.03 37.45 -0.47
C VAL A 557 -16.22 37.88 1.00
N GLY A 558 -17.46 38.12 1.42
CA GLY A 558 -17.80 38.49 2.79
C GLY A 558 -17.51 37.37 3.78
N GLY A 559 -17.71 36.12 3.38
CA GLY A 559 -17.32 34.93 4.13
C GLY A 559 -15.81 34.89 4.36
N VAL A 560 -15.01 34.98 3.30
CA VAL A 560 -13.54 35.03 3.42
C VAL A 560 -13.08 36.19 4.30
N TYR A 561 -13.67 37.38 4.14
CA TYR A 561 -13.34 38.55 4.96
C TYR A 561 -13.68 38.36 6.44
N THR A 562 -14.89 37.90 6.73
CA THR A 562 -15.31 37.63 8.12
C THR A 562 -14.43 36.54 8.74
N LEU A 563 -14.19 35.44 8.02
CA LEU A 563 -13.34 34.34 8.48
C LEU A 563 -11.88 34.78 8.70
N SER A 564 -11.33 35.66 7.86
CA SER A 564 -9.96 36.16 8.01
C SER A 564 -9.80 37.18 9.16
N HIS A 565 -10.89 37.80 9.61
CA HIS A 565 -10.89 38.79 10.71
C HIS A 565 -11.53 38.25 11.99
N MET A 566 -11.90 36.97 12.04
CA MET A 566 -12.30 36.31 13.28
C MET A 566 -11.10 36.24 14.23
N GLY A 567 -11.22 36.76 15.45
CA GLY A 567 -10.21 36.60 16.51
C GLY A 567 -9.93 35.13 16.85
N GLY A 568 -8.82 34.84 17.54
CA GLY A 568 -8.42 33.47 17.93
C GLY A 568 -7.39 32.83 17.00
N GLY A 569 -6.27 33.52 16.73
CA GLY A 569 -5.09 32.92 16.12
C GLY A 569 -4.15 32.31 17.17
N LEU A 570 -3.19 31.51 16.72
CA LEU A 570 -2.14 30.97 17.59
C LEU A 570 -1.32 32.12 18.20
N ALA A 571 -1.08 32.04 19.50
CA ALA A 571 -0.22 32.99 20.19
C ALA A 571 1.26 32.77 19.79
N PRO A 572 2.14 33.80 19.90
CA PRO A 572 3.54 33.68 19.46
C PRO A 572 4.30 32.52 20.09
N ASP A 573 4.01 32.17 21.34
CA ASP A 573 4.56 31.02 22.06
C ASP A 573 4.06 29.69 21.48
N GLN A 574 2.79 29.61 21.07
CA GLN A 574 2.23 28.41 20.42
C GLN A 574 2.86 28.15 19.04
N LEU A 575 3.25 29.20 18.32
CA LEU A 575 3.97 29.07 17.04
C LEU A 575 5.36 28.45 17.20
N LEU A 576 5.95 28.53 18.40
CA LEU A 576 7.28 27.99 18.72
C LEU A 576 7.21 26.56 19.30
N GLN A 577 6.02 26.04 19.58
CA GLN A 577 5.84 24.69 20.09
C GLN A 577 6.07 23.66 18.99
N VAL A 578 7.06 22.80 19.21
CA VAL A 578 7.46 21.73 18.30
C VAL A 578 7.55 20.40 19.01
N HIS A 579 7.26 19.32 18.28
CA HIS A 579 7.57 17.96 18.67
C HIS A 579 9.10 17.74 18.69
N PRO A 580 9.60 16.65 19.31
CA PRO A 580 11.04 16.34 19.35
C PRO A 580 11.70 16.25 17.96
N ASN A 581 10.92 15.91 16.93
CA ASN A 581 11.38 15.87 15.54
C ASN A 581 11.44 17.25 14.84
N GLY A 582 11.05 18.32 15.53
CA GLY A 582 11.04 19.69 15.00
C GLY A 582 9.74 20.10 14.29
N ASP A 583 8.75 19.21 14.17
CA ASP A 583 7.46 19.54 13.58
C ASP A 583 6.64 20.43 14.52
N SER A 584 5.96 21.44 13.99
CA SER A 584 5.02 22.19 14.83
C SER A 584 3.92 21.28 15.35
N ILE A 585 3.58 21.43 16.62
CA ILE A 585 2.42 20.73 17.23
C ILE A 585 1.11 21.18 16.58
N TRP A 586 1.11 22.34 15.92
CA TRP A 586 -0.06 22.90 15.25
C TRP A 586 -0.01 22.68 13.74
N THR A 587 -1.11 22.18 13.18
CA THR A 587 -1.32 22.08 11.74
C THR A 587 -2.19 23.23 11.20
N PHE A 588 -2.36 23.34 9.88
CA PHE A 588 -3.26 24.36 9.32
C PHE A 588 -4.73 24.09 9.69
N SER A 589 -5.36 25.02 10.39
CA SER A 589 -6.83 25.04 10.56
C SER A 589 -7.51 25.91 9.50
N PHE A 590 -8.84 25.77 9.34
CA PHE A 590 -9.60 26.66 8.46
C PHE A 590 -9.45 28.14 8.83
N GLY A 591 -9.45 28.45 10.14
CA GLY A 591 -9.20 29.80 10.64
C GLY A 591 -7.80 30.30 10.28
N TYR A 592 -6.77 29.46 10.45
CA TYR A 592 -5.39 29.81 10.10
C TYR A 592 -5.23 30.08 8.60
N ILE A 593 -5.83 29.25 7.74
CA ILE A 593 -5.82 29.40 6.27
C ILE A 593 -6.42 30.75 5.87
N CYS A 594 -7.60 31.10 6.41
CA CYS A 594 -8.28 32.36 6.06
C CYS A 594 -7.50 33.60 6.51
N ARG A 595 -6.79 33.55 7.65
CA ARG A 595 -5.93 34.64 8.13
C ARG A 595 -4.63 34.77 7.34
N ASN A 596 -4.11 33.66 6.81
CA ASN A 596 -2.81 33.58 6.15
C ASN A 596 -2.94 33.19 4.67
N LEU A 597 -3.89 33.78 3.94
CA LEU A 597 -4.12 33.46 2.52
C LEU A 597 -2.86 33.61 1.65
N PRO A 598 -2.06 34.69 1.73
CA PRO A 598 -0.85 34.81 0.90
C PRO A 598 0.17 33.70 1.18
N ALA A 599 0.37 33.33 2.45
CA ALA A 599 1.28 32.26 2.84
C ALA A 599 0.77 30.89 2.39
N THR A 600 -0.53 30.65 2.54
CA THR A 600 -1.18 29.40 2.09
C THR A 600 -1.08 29.26 0.57
N VAL A 601 -1.36 30.32 -0.18
CA VAL A 601 -1.21 30.33 -1.66
C VAL A 601 0.25 30.09 -2.04
N LYS A 602 1.21 30.73 -1.35
CA LYS A 602 2.64 30.50 -1.57
C LYS A 602 3.04 29.04 -1.32
N LEU A 603 2.54 28.41 -0.25
CA LEU A 603 2.76 26.99 0.04
C LEU A 603 2.20 26.10 -1.07
N LEU A 604 0.95 26.33 -1.50
CA LEU A 604 0.32 25.56 -2.57
C LEU A 604 1.08 25.70 -3.91
N LEU A 605 1.51 26.91 -4.25
CA LEU A 605 2.27 27.18 -5.47
C LEU A 605 3.67 26.55 -5.46
N ARG A 606 4.32 26.44 -4.29
CA ARG A 606 5.59 25.72 -4.13
C ARG A 606 5.41 24.21 -4.17
N THR A 607 4.32 23.71 -3.62
CA THR A 607 4.06 22.27 -3.55
C THR A 607 3.90 21.64 -4.93
N LEU A 608 3.23 22.33 -5.87
CA LEU A 608 2.98 21.78 -7.21
C LEU A 608 4.24 21.33 -7.95
N PRO A 609 5.26 22.18 -8.19
CA PRO A 609 6.48 21.75 -8.88
C PRO A 609 7.29 20.73 -8.08
N GLU A 610 7.24 20.76 -6.75
CA GLU A 610 8.01 19.83 -5.89
C GLU A 610 7.39 18.43 -5.82
N GLN A 611 6.06 18.31 -5.80
CA GLN A 611 5.38 17.04 -5.51
C GLN A 611 4.52 16.49 -6.63
N ALA A 612 4.18 17.24 -7.68
CA ALA A 612 3.28 16.75 -8.73
C ALA A 612 3.80 15.47 -9.42
N GLY A 613 5.12 15.34 -9.59
CA GLY A 613 5.74 14.11 -10.10
C GLY A 613 5.45 12.90 -9.20
N LEU A 614 5.68 13.05 -7.89
CA LEU A 614 5.40 12.02 -6.89
C LEU A 614 3.90 11.68 -6.82
N TRP A 615 3.01 12.66 -6.95
CA TRP A 615 1.57 12.39 -7.01
C TRP A 615 1.18 11.61 -8.27
N LEU A 616 1.81 11.89 -9.41
CA LEU A 616 1.56 11.10 -10.62
C LEU A 616 2.07 9.66 -10.46
N GLN A 617 3.27 9.48 -9.90
CA GLN A 617 3.81 8.14 -9.62
C GLN A 617 2.96 7.38 -8.60
N GLY A 618 2.52 8.04 -7.53
CA GLY A 618 1.62 7.48 -6.52
C GLY A 618 0.21 7.22 -7.05
N LEU A 619 -0.26 7.90 -8.10
CA LEU A 619 -1.53 7.59 -8.75
C LEU A 619 -1.41 6.34 -9.62
N LEU A 620 -0.32 6.21 -10.39
CA LEU A 620 -0.08 5.07 -11.27
C LEU A 620 0.37 3.83 -10.49
N GLY A 621 1.02 4.01 -9.34
CA GLY A 621 1.64 2.95 -8.56
C GLY A 621 3.06 2.64 -8.98
N THR A 622 3.78 3.67 -9.46
CA THR A 622 5.23 3.59 -9.70
C THR A 622 6.06 4.12 -8.53
N THR A 623 5.41 4.54 -7.44
CA THR A 623 6.02 4.68 -6.12
C THR A 623 5.28 3.71 -5.22
N LEU A 624 5.97 2.64 -4.80
CA LEU A 624 5.44 1.54 -4.01
C LEU A 624 5.77 1.75 -2.52
N GLY A 625 5.09 0.99 -1.66
CA GLY A 625 5.31 0.97 -0.21
C GLY A 625 4.67 2.14 0.52
N GLU A 626 5.16 2.39 1.73
CA GLU A 626 4.85 3.58 2.53
C GLU A 626 5.81 4.71 2.12
N PRO A 627 5.37 5.69 1.30
CA PRO A 627 6.27 6.63 0.66
C PRO A 627 6.98 7.57 1.64
N ILE A 628 6.48 7.70 2.87
CA ILE A 628 7.07 8.55 3.91
C ILE A 628 8.32 7.87 4.49
N VAL A 629 8.29 6.55 4.69
CA VAL A 629 9.38 5.79 5.33
C VAL A 629 10.27 5.12 4.29
N TYR A 630 9.67 4.35 3.39
CA TYR A 630 10.37 3.56 2.37
C TYR A 630 9.85 3.92 0.99
N ARG A 631 10.38 5.01 0.43
CA ARG A 631 10.00 5.44 -0.93
C ARG A 631 10.65 4.53 -1.98
N ILE A 632 9.88 3.60 -2.52
CA ILE A 632 10.32 2.68 -3.58
C ILE A 632 9.87 3.19 -4.95
N ASP A 633 10.73 3.97 -5.60
CA ASP A 633 10.46 4.51 -6.93
C ASP A 633 10.90 3.53 -8.03
N VAL A 634 9.95 3.00 -8.80
CA VAL A 634 10.24 2.23 -10.01
C VAL A 634 10.45 3.15 -11.22
N SER A 635 10.86 2.56 -12.35
CA SER A 635 11.22 3.33 -13.56
C SER A 635 10.07 4.20 -14.09
N TRP A 636 10.38 5.46 -14.37
CA TRP A 636 9.47 6.39 -15.05
C TRP A 636 9.03 5.89 -16.43
N LEU A 637 9.81 5.04 -17.10
CA LEU A 637 9.42 4.46 -18.37
C LEU A 637 8.15 3.61 -18.23
N LEU A 638 8.02 2.86 -17.13
CA LEU A 638 6.80 2.10 -16.82
C LEU A 638 5.63 3.05 -16.54
N GLY A 639 5.87 4.13 -15.80
CA GLY A 639 4.87 5.16 -15.53
C GLY A 639 4.33 5.84 -16.80
N ILE A 640 5.22 6.21 -17.72
CA ILE A 640 4.84 6.76 -19.03
C ILE A 640 4.03 5.72 -19.83
N GLY A 641 4.46 4.46 -19.83
CA GLY A 641 3.71 3.38 -20.48
C GLY A 641 2.29 3.21 -19.92
N LEU A 642 2.14 3.25 -18.59
CA LEU A 642 0.84 3.15 -17.92
C LEU A 642 -0.06 4.34 -18.27
N LEU A 643 0.51 5.56 -18.26
CA LEU A 643 -0.22 6.77 -18.65
C LEU A 643 -0.70 6.70 -20.11
N LEU A 644 0.17 6.28 -21.04
CA LEU A 644 -0.19 6.10 -22.45
C LEU A 644 -1.28 5.04 -22.62
N ALA A 645 -1.20 3.92 -21.90
CA ALA A 645 -2.23 2.87 -21.95
C ALA A 645 -3.59 3.37 -21.42
N LEU A 646 -3.60 4.16 -20.34
CA LEU A 646 -4.81 4.81 -19.82
C LEU A 646 -5.41 5.80 -20.82
N LEU A 647 -4.57 6.63 -21.47
CA LEU A 647 -5.02 7.57 -22.49
C LEU A 647 -5.63 6.84 -23.69
N VAL A 648 -5.00 5.77 -24.17
CA VAL A 648 -5.53 4.93 -25.26
C VAL A 648 -6.87 4.29 -24.87
N ALA A 649 -7.00 3.80 -23.64
CA ALA A 649 -8.26 3.26 -23.14
C ALA A 649 -9.36 4.32 -23.01
N ALA A 650 -8.98 5.58 -22.81
CA ALA A 650 -9.91 6.70 -22.72
C ALA A 650 -10.35 7.23 -24.09
N LEU A 651 -9.63 6.99 -25.19
CA LEU A 651 -10.03 7.54 -26.50
C LEU A 651 -11.36 6.95 -27.01
N PRO A 652 -12.27 7.77 -27.58
CA PRO A 652 -13.51 7.28 -28.17
C PRO A 652 -13.27 6.58 -29.51
N ILE A 653 -14.22 5.73 -29.92
CA ILE A 653 -14.22 5.11 -31.26
C ILE A 653 -14.92 6.06 -32.25
N GLN A 654 -14.47 6.06 -33.51
CA GLN A 654 -15.10 6.82 -34.59
C GLN A 654 -16.61 6.53 -34.66
N GLU A 655 -17.42 7.57 -34.90
CA GLU A 655 -18.89 7.53 -34.94
C GLU A 655 -19.61 7.20 -33.62
N GLN A 656 -18.87 6.95 -32.53
CA GLN A 656 -19.46 6.68 -31.23
C GLN A 656 -20.14 7.94 -30.65
N LYS A 657 -21.39 7.80 -30.18
CA LYS A 657 -22.12 8.90 -29.53
C LYS A 657 -21.46 9.29 -28.21
N SER A 658 -21.35 10.60 -27.99
CA SER A 658 -20.87 11.16 -26.72
C SER A 658 -21.77 10.68 -25.57
N LEU A 659 -21.13 10.21 -24.49
CA LEU A 659 -21.85 9.71 -23.33
C LEU A 659 -22.35 10.85 -22.45
N LEU A 660 -21.62 11.97 -22.36
CA LEU A 660 -21.97 13.12 -21.54
C LEU A 660 -22.42 14.31 -22.40
N ALA A 661 -23.62 14.80 -22.14
CA ALA A 661 -24.05 16.10 -22.64
C ALA A 661 -23.19 17.22 -22.03
N ARG A 662 -23.13 18.39 -22.68
CA ARG A 662 -22.30 19.54 -22.24
C ARG A 662 -22.52 19.90 -20.77
N ARG A 663 -23.78 19.95 -20.31
CA ARG A 663 -24.10 20.27 -18.91
C ARG A 663 -23.60 19.21 -17.94
N THR A 664 -23.76 17.93 -18.26
CA THR A 664 -23.27 16.82 -17.42
C THR A 664 -21.75 16.72 -17.42
N ALA A 665 -21.08 17.09 -18.52
CA ALA A 665 -19.62 17.17 -18.58
C ALA A 665 -19.10 18.25 -17.62
N TRP A 666 -19.66 19.46 -17.66
CA TRP A 666 -19.31 20.52 -16.69
C TRP A 666 -19.66 20.15 -15.25
N GLY A 667 -20.77 19.44 -15.01
CA GLY A 667 -21.09 18.88 -13.69
C GLY A 667 -20.03 17.88 -13.22
N THR A 668 -19.53 17.02 -14.11
CA THR A 668 -18.45 16.07 -13.80
C THR A 668 -17.13 16.79 -13.50
N VAL A 669 -16.79 17.86 -14.24
CA VAL A 669 -15.65 18.75 -13.92
C VAL A 669 -15.82 19.36 -12.52
N GLY A 670 -17.03 19.85 -12.19
CA GLY A 670 -17.33 20.38 -10.86
C GLY A 670 -17.12 19.34 -9.75
N ILE A 671 -17.57 18.10 -9.94
CA ILE A 671 -17.33 16.99 -9.01
C ILE A 671 -15.84 16.76 -8.80
N LEU A 672 -15.07 16.65 -9.89
CA LEU A 672 -13.61 16.46 -9.82
C LEU A 672 -12.92 17.61 -9.08
N ALA A 673 -13.28 18.85 -9.39
CA ALA A 673 -12.75 20.02 -8.71
C ALA A 673 -13.06 19.99 -7.20
N CYS A 674 -14.29 19.62 -6.80
CA CYS A 674 -14.65 19.48 -5.39
C CYS A 674 -13.84 18.39 -4.68
N VAL A 675 -13.60 17.23 -5.31
CA VAL A 675 -12.76 16.17 -4.73
C VAL A 675 -11.32 16.63 -4.58
N VAL A 676 -10.74 17.25 -5.61
CA VAL A 676 -9.38 17.81 -5.56
C VAL A 676 -9.26 18.84 -4.43
N LEU A 677 -10.21 19.77 -4.33
CA LEU A 677 -10.24 20.76 -3.24
C LEU A 677 -10.37 20.11 -1.86
N ALA A 678 -11.18 19.06 -1.73
CA ALA A 678 -11.30 18.32 -0.48
C ALA A 678 -10.00 17.61 -0.09
N VAL A 679 -9.27 17.04 -1.07
CA VAL A 679 -7.94 16.45 -0.84
C VAL A 679 -6.94 17.52 -0.38
N PHE A 680 -6.91 18.69 -1.04
CA PHE A 680 -6.05 19.80 -0.63
C PHE A 680 -6.40 20.32 0.77
N ALA A 681 -7.68 20.44 1.10
CA ALA A 681 -8.13 20.87 2.42
C ALA A 681 -7.74 19.86 3.51
N ALA A 682 -7.88 18.56 3.25
CA ALA A 682 -7.44 17.50 4.16
C ALA A 682 -5.91 17.53 4.36
N ALA A 683 -5.15 17.62 3.27
CA ALA A 683 -3.68 17.69 3.33
C ALA A 683 -3.17 18.91 4.10
N LEU A 684 -3.83 20.07 3.94
CA LEU A 684 -3.52 21.24 4.76
C LEU A 684 -3.73 20.95 6.25
N ASN A 685 -4.84 20.32 6.63
CA ASN A 685 -5.13 19.99 8.03
C ASN A 685 -4.14 19.00 8.65
N TRP A 686 -3.38 18.25 7.84
CA TRP A 686 -2.29 17.38 8.29
C TRP A 686 -0.90 18.05 8.24
N THR A 687 -0.77 19.18 7.56
CA THR A 687 0.52 19.85 7.35
C THR A 687 0.86 20.71 8.58
N PRO A 688 2.03 20.51 9.23
CA PRO A 688 2.50 21.41 10.28
C PRO A 688 2.69 22.84 9.75
N ILE A 689 2.37 23.85 10.56
CA ILE A 689 2.39 25.26 10.10
C ILE A 689 3.78 25.78 9.70
N ASN A 690 4.85 25.12 10.14
CA ASN A 690 6.24 25.46 9.83
C ASN A 690 6.75 24.87 8.50
N TYR A 691 5.92 24.12 7.77
CA TYR A 691 6.31 23.50 6.50
C TYR A 691 6.19 24.47 5.31
N GLN A 692 7.00 24.22 4.27
CA GLN A 692 7.00 25.03 3.04
C GLN A 692 6.23 24.40 1.88
N THR A 693 5.90 23.11 1.99
CA THR A 693 5.07 22.34 1.06
C THR A 693 4.08 21.45 1.81
N LEU A 694 3.03 20.99 1.12
CA LEU A 694 2.03 20.10 1.74
C LEU A 694 2.65 18.79 2.19
N PHE A 695 2.33 18.37 3.40
CA PHE A 695 2.71 17.07 3.91
C PHE A 695 1.58 16.04 3.72
N GLY A 696 1.94 14.77 3.57
CA GLY A 696 1.01 13.65 3.59
C GLY A 696 0.06 13.49 2.38
N MET A 697 0.13 14.39 1.38
CA MET A 697 -0.68 14.29 0.18
C MET A 697 -0.11 13.26 -0.80
N GLN A 698 -0.93 12.28 -1.19
CA GLN A 698 -0.51 11.18 -2.05
C GLN A 698 -1.40 11.05 -3.28
N GLY A 699 -0.79 10.66 -4.41
CA GLY A 699 -1.48 10.48 -5.70
C GLY A 699 -2.66 9.52 -5.67
N ARG A 700 -2.57 8.48 -4.82
CA ARG A 700 -3.62 7.46 -4.64
C ARG A 700 -4.98 8.04 -4.25
N TYR A 701 -5.03 9.22 -3.61
CA TYR A 701 -6.30 9.84 -3.22
C TYR A 701 -7.15 10.26 -4.44
N LEU A 702 -6.55 10.40 -5.62
CA LEU A 702 -7.27 10.73 -6.86
C LEU A 702 -7.69 9.47 -7.64
N LEU A 703 -7.24 8.28 -7.24
CA LEU A 703 -7.51 7.02 -7.93
C LEU A 703 -9.01 6.69 -8.03
N PRO A 704 -9.85 6.91 -6.98
CA PRO A 704 -11.30 6.65 -7.07
C PRO A 704 -12.03 7.53 -8.10
N VAL A 705 -11.51 8.71 -8.41
CA VAL A 705 -12.12 9.64 -9.39
C VAL A 705 -11.42 9.64 -10.74
N LEU A 706 -10.32 8.90 -10.90
CA LEU A 706 -9.61 8.76 -12.16
C LEU A 706 -10.52 8.29 -13.32
N PRO A 707 -11.48 7.35 -13.13
CA PRO A 707 -12.40 7.00 -14.20
C PRO A 707 -13.27 8.16 -14.69
N LEU A 708 -13.63 9.11 -13.82
CA LEU A 708 -14.39 10.30 -14.20
C LEU A 708 -13.53 11.29 -15.01
N ALA A 709 -12.26 11.46 -14.63
CA ALA A 709 -11.32 12.28 -15.38
C ALA A 709 -11.10 11.69 -16.79
N LEU A 710 -10.86 10.38 -16.88
CA LEU A 710 -10.72 9.68 -18.17
C LEU A 710 -12.02 9.66 -18.98
N LEU A 711 -13.19 9.65 -18.34
CA LEU A 711 -14.48 9.79 -19.03
C LEU A 711 -14.62 11.16 -19.72
N LEU A 712 -14.09 12.24 -19.12
CA LEU A 712 -14.08 13.55 -19.76
C LEU A 712 -13.18 13.56 -21.01
N VAL A 713 -12.03 12.87 -20.95
CA VAL A 713 -11.16 12.65 -22.12
C VAL A 713 -11.90 11.84 -23.18
N HIS A 714 -12.60 10.76 -22.79
CA HIS A 714 -13.43 9.95 -23.69
C HIS A 714 -14.55 10.73 -24.36
N ASN A 715 -15.09 11.73 -23.68
CA ASN A 715 -16.14 12.57 -24.23
C ASN A 715 -15.61 13.59 -25.25
N ASN A 716 -14.29 13.82 -25.30
CA ASN A 716 -13.64 14.69 -26.26
C ASN A 716 -13.44 13.96 -27.61
N ARG A 717 -13.75 14.63 -28.71
CA ARG A 717 -13.71 14.06 -30.07
C ARG A 717 -12.57 14.58 -30.94
N LEU A 718 -11.62 15.32 -30.36
CA LEU A 718 -10.45 15.80 -31.10
C LEU A 718 -9.61 14.65 -31.66
N VAL A 719 -9.53 13.54 -30.94
CA VAL A 719 -8.82 12.32 -31.35
C VAL A 719 -9.75 11.13 -31.11
N ALA A 720 -9.90 10.27 -32.12
CA ALA A 720 -10.73 9.07 -32.03
C ALA A 720 -10.05 7.88 -32.72
N LEU A 721 -10.26 6.69 -32.17
CA LEU A 721 -9.73 5.44 -32.71
C LEU A 721 -10.66 4.87 -33.78
N ARG A 722 -10.10 4.24 -34.81
CA ARG A 722 -10.88 3.53 -35.84
C ARG A 722 -11.51 2.24 -35.31
N ARG A 723 -10.90 1.61 -34.31
CA ARG A 723 -11.33 0.35 -33.69
C ARG A 723 -11.12 0.42 -32.18
N SER A 724 -11.85 -0.39 -31.43
CA SER A 724 -11.63 -0.49 -29.98
C SER A 724 -10.22 -1.00 -29.69
N ALA A 725 -9.52 -0.31 -28.78
CA ALA A 725 -8.24 -0.74 -28.23
C ALA A 725 -8.38 -1.31 -26.80
N ALA A 726 -9.61 -1.57 -26.32
CA ALA A 726 -9.85 -1.88 -24.91
C ALA A 726 -9.08 -3.11 -24.42
N HIS A 727 -9.18 -4.25 -25.08
CA HIS A 727 -8.42 -5.46 -24.71
C HIS A 727 -6.91 -5.26 -24.81
N GLY A 728 -6.44 -4.52 -25.82
CA GLY A 728 -5.02 -4.21 -25.99
C GLY A 728 -4.50 -3.32 -24.85
N ALA A 729 -5.22 -2.25 -24.51
CA ALA A 729 -4.85 -1.35 -23.43
C ALA A 729 -4.85 -2.05 -22.06
N VAL A 730 -5.85 -2.89 -21.81
CA VAL A 730 -5.96 -3.68 -20.57
C VAL A 730 -4.81 -4.70 -20.48
N LEU A 731 -4.47 -5.37 -21.59
CA LEU A 731 -3.31 -6.26 -21.64
C LEU A 731 -2.01 -5.50 -21.37
N THR A 732 -1.83 -4.32 -21.97
CA THR A 732 -0.66 -3.46 -21.73
C THR A 732 -0.56 -3.05 -20.26
N VAL A 733 -1.66 -2.62 -19.63
CA VAL A 733 -1.66 -2.29 -18.20
C VAL A 733 -1.30 -3.50 -17.35
N ALA A 734 -1.86 -4.68 -17.63
CA ALA A 734 -1.53 -5.91 -16.90
C ALA A 734 -0.04 -6.26 -17.00
N VAL A 735 0.55 -6.18 -18.20
CA VAL A 735 1.98 -6.45 -18.42
C VAL A 735 2.85 -5.41 -17.71
N LEU A 736 2.53 -4.12 -17.84
CA LEU A 736 3.28 -3.06 -17.16
C LEU A 736 3.18 -3.17 -15.64
N THR A 737 2.03 -3.60 -15.12
CA THR A 737 1.84 -3.85 -13.68
C THR A 737 2.70 -5.00 -13.19
N LEU A 738 2.77 -6.09 -13.95
CA LEU A 738 3.68 -7.21 -13.66
C LEU A 738 5.14 -6.76 -13.64
N LEU A 739 5.56 -5.93 -14.60
CA LEU A 739 6.93 -5.40 -14.64
C LEU A 739 7.21 -4.45 -13.47
N THR A 740 6.24 -3.62 -13.09
CA THR A 740 6.31 -2.78 -11.88
C THR A 740 6.47 -3.63 -10.62
N GLN A 741 5.77 -4.77 -10.51
CA GLN A 741 5.91 -5.69 -9.38
C GLN A 741 7.31 -6.31 -9.32
N LEU A 742 7.86 -6.76 -10.45
CA LEU A 742 9.19 -7.35 -10.49
C LEU A 742 10.28 -6.33 -10.14
N GLN A 743 10.20 -5.11 -10.68
CA GLN A 743 11.12 -4.05 -10.34
C GLN A 743 10.97 -3.64 -8.87
N GLY A 744 9.73 -3.51 -8.38
CA GLY A 744 9.44 -3.21 -6.99
C GLY A 744 9.99 -4.26 -6.02
N PHE A 745 9.80 -5.54 -6.32
CA PHE A 745 10.37 -6.65 -5.53
C PHE A 745 11.88 -6.56 -5.46
N SER A 746 12.56 -6.33 -6.59
CA SER A 746 14.02 -6.18 -6.63
C SER A 746 14.48 -5.01 -5.75
N LEU A 747 13.81 -3.85 -5.83
CA LEU A 747 14.14 -2.68 -5.01
C LEU A 747 13.87 -2.90 -3.51
N TYR A 748 12.77 -3.57 -3.14
CA TYR A 748 12.53 -3.93 -1.74
C TYR A 748 13.59 -4.88 -1.21
N ALA A 749 13.97 -5.89 -2.00
CA ALA A 749 14.93 -6.90 -1.58
C ALA A 749 16.34 -6.34 -1.44
N SER A 750 16.73 -5.43 -2.35
CA SER A 750 18.05 -4.79 -2.32
C SER A 750 18.15 -3.58 -1.40
N TRP A 751 17.08 -3.22 -0.70
CA TRP A 751 17.14 -2.09 0.22
C TRP A 751 18.08 -2.40 1.38
N GLN A 752 19.02 -1.48 1.61
CA GLN A 752 19.90 -1.49 2.76
C GLN A 752 19.73 -0.14 3.47
N PRO A 753 19.62 -0.12 4.81
CA PRO A 753 19.67 1.13 5.55
C PRO A 753 21.01 1.80 5.22
N VAL A 754 20.97 3.07 4.84
CA VAL A 754 22.19 3.86 4.71
C VAL A 754 22.74 3.99 6.13
N SER A 755 23.82 3.26 6.42
CA SER A 755 24.54 3.26 7.69
C SER A 755 25.18 4.62 7.98
#